data_AF-A0A2R6LK75-F1
#
_entry.id   AF-A0A2R6LK75-F1
#
_cell.length_a   1.000
_cell.length_b   1.000
_cell.length_c   1.000
_cell.angle_alpha   90.00
_cell.angle_beta   90.00
_cell.angle_gamma   90.00
#
_symmetry.space_group_name_H-M   'P 1'
#
loop_
_entity.id
_entity.type
_entity.pdbx_description
1 polymer ?
#
loop_
_entity_poly.entity_id
_entity_poly.type
_entity_poly.pdbx_seq_one_letter_code
_entity_poly.pdbx_strand_id
1 'polypeptide(L)'
;MVPVSYRRALLFRWSREDRLAVAVIAVTVAFLVGTTLFVFAASTQTATLAADFESTGSTTYYGSTADAEAAAPPEAVVLPVGEVTGPNGEDTLAVGVPEGTDRKFGDRRLEWNGPTRGTLNGRATHDLAGETTVTVEVGPRSGSVLAPSWYAVAPETVARLGETGALVVDPASDERGETPLRGVLRFFTAGTQQALGVVALIAVAGGLLVGITAYSATRMTVLDRREDLRVVRATGGTPGDVLGLFALRAALLGTVGAALGYAIGVITANGAVSAAVAVGLPTSLSVALTPDVALFLAALTTVMVAVAVVGGALAARRAAVAPPATIADRSGGDGPLSLRVLDGRALVPTAATLTAFLLISLVFVAGVSVLAPVTATESATISEPGASHPVNSRVPAGYVDGLEADGIDASGEILLFVVRDGDPVPARGVDYENFARISGADIVEGRAPQAPDEAVAGTKLGGDFAVGETITIGGSTRSAVARVEIVGRTEAPGADGAALLVSRRTARHLSGVRPGNVNVIRASRLPEPSDDGVVVTDAGFESEPVADEPLALEIALSNTDPAPAEASIVVALGDQRRELDVALEAGETTRRRVEFEPVSAGSYELSVGDRRSTVRVQRRDQLSIRGLPASAPPGSRPLVEVIDATGAPAAGVSVRAADAERRTGDDGRVRVPLNETGDTEVVAGDGGTAATETVRVREEARRRPTADLDVSPDDPDVLVRPVASLEVRNPWNESFETLVTLTGPAGRTTRTVELAPGETRTVTRRLERRPPGTYNVTATVGSEPVADRAYRVAGDERIPAAVATSGRRGTSPIGEAIEVAFGNLQLVAVALVALAGAMTVGATTATFAATVSACSRSIGRAC
;
A
#
# COMPACT_ATOMS: atom_id res chain seq x y z
N MET A 1 13.77 54.13 52.10
CA MET A 1 13.34 52.71 52.14
C MET A 1 11.83 52.68 52.20
N VAL A 2 11.17 52.32 51.09
CA VAL A 2 9.69 52.21 51.04
C VAL A 2 9.29 50.88 51.71
N PRO A 3 8.30 50.85 52.61
CA PRO A 3 7.86 49.61 53.24
C PRO A 3 7.28 48.71 52.14
N VAL A 4 7.97 47.63 51.82
CA VAL A 4 7.44 46.57 50.96
C VAL A 4 6.22 46.00 51.68
N SER A 5 5.03 46.22 51.13
CA SER A 5 3.80 45.66 51.68
C SER A 5 3.98 44.15 51.84
N TYR A 6 3.60 43.61 53.00
CA TYR A 6 3.68 42.19 53.35
C TYR A 6 3.12 41.26 52.24
N ARG A 7 2.08 41.73 51.53
CA ARG A 7 1.50 41.09 50.34
C ARG A 7 2.52 40.90 49.20
N ARG A 8 3.36 41.89 48.90
CA ARG A 8 4.37 41.83 47.84
C ARG A 8 5.51 40.87 48.20
N ALA A 9 5.94 40.85 49.46
CA ALA A 9 6.95 39.90 49.93
C ALA A 9 6.47 38.44 49.84
N LEU A 10 5.19 38.18 50.14
CA LEU A 10 4.60 36.83 50.02
C LEU A 10 4.32 36.39 48.59
N LEU A 11 4.17 37.30 47.64
CA LEU A 11 3.92 36.95 46.23
C LEU A 11 5.22 36.68 45.45
N PHE A 12 6.28 37.45 45.69
CA PHE A 12 7.48 37.44 44.83
C PHE A 12 8.73 36.82 45.47
N ARG A 13 8.76 36.56 46.79
CA ARG A 13 9.91 35.95 47.45
C ARG A 13 9.84 34.42 47.37
N TRP A 14 10.24 33.88 46.22
CA TRP A 14 10.23 32.45 45.95
C TRP A 14 11.38 31.71 46.66
N SER A 15 11.03 30.63 47.34
CA SER A 15 11.95 29.68 47.95
C SER A 15 12.59 28.77 46.89
N ARG A 16 13.57 27.95 47.30
CA ARG A 16 14.11 26.89 46.42
C ARG A 16 13.02 25.89 46.01
N GLU A 17 12.09 25.58 46.90
CA GLU A 17 10.97 24.67 46.64
C GLU A 17 9.98 25.24 45.61
N ASP A 18 9.73 26.55 45.63
CA ASP A 18 8.90 27.21 44.61
C ASP A 18 9.55 27.16 43.22
N ARG A 19 10.88 27.33 43.14
CA ARG A 19 11.62 27.23 41.87
C ARG A 19 11.59 25.81 41.31
N LEU A 20 11.69 24.80 42.19
CA LEU A 20 11.56 23.39 41.81
C LEU A 20 10.13 23.08 41.34
N ALA A 21 9.11 23.61 42.01
CA ALA A 21 7.72 23.49 41.57
C ALA A 21 7.50 24.11 40.19
N VAL A 22 8.05 25.30 39.93
CA VAL A 22 8.01 25.94 38.60
C VAL A 22 8.71 25.07 37.55
N ALA A 23 9.86 24.47 37.87
CA ALA A 23 10.56 23.58 36.94
C ALA A 23 9.73 22.32 36.61
N VAL A 24 9.13 21.67 37.61
CA VAL A 24 8.26 20.50 37.40
C VAL A 24 7.04 20.87 36.55
N ILE A 25 6.38 21.99 36.85
CA ILE A 25 5.25 22.49 36.04
C ILE A 25 5.71 22.79 34.61
N ALA A 26 6.86 23.45 34.44
CA ALA A 26 7.40 23.78 33.12
C ALA A 26 7.69 22.54 32.28
N VAL A 27 8.34 21.51 32.83
CA VAL A 27 8.62 20.30 32.05
C VAL A 27 7.35 19.51 31.74
N THR A 28 6.38 19.47 32.68
CA THR A 28 5.08 18.84 32.44
C THR A 28 4.32 19.54 31.29
N VAL A 29 4.28 20.87 31.31
CA VAL A 29 3.64 21.65 30.25
C VAL A 29 4.40 21.54 28.94
N ALA A 30 5.74 21.54 28.95
CA ALA A 30 6.57 21.36 27.76
C ALA A 30 6.30 20.01 27.08
N PHE A 31 6.20 18.95 27.87
CA PHE A 31 5.85 17.63 27.40
C PHE A 31 4.47 17.62 26.74
N LEU A 32 3.44 18.15 27.41
CA LEU A 32 2.08 18.20 26.85
C LEU A 32 2.00 19.04 25.57
N VAL A 33 2.67 20.19 25.54
CA VAL A 33 2.73 21.07 24.37
C VAL A 33 3.44 20.37 23.22
N GLY A 34 4.60 19.73 23.46
CA GLY A 34 5.33 18.97 22.45
C GLY A 34 4.50 17.80 21.89
N THR A 35 3.89 16.99 22.76
CA THR A 35 3.00 15.89 22.36
C THR A 35 1.81 16.37 21.54
N THR A 36 1.18 17.47 21.97
CA THR A 36 0.05 18.06 21.25
C THR A 36 0.48 18.50 19.85
N LEU A 37 1.62 19.19 19.72
CA LEU A 37 2.16 19.62 18.43
C LEU A 37 2.42 18.43 17.50
N PHE A 38 3.01 17.34 18.00
CA PHE A 38 3.25 16.14 17.19
C PHE A 38 1.95 15.47 16.74
N VAL A 39 0.97 15.32 17.63
CA VAL A 39 -0.33 14.70 17.29
C VAL A 39 -1.12 15.54 16.30
N PHE A 40 -1.12 16.87 16.45
CA PHE A 40 -1.76 17.75 15.48
C PHE A 40 -1.04 17.77 14.14
N ALA A 41 0.29 17.81 14.12
CA ALA A 41 1.07 17.75 12.88
C ALA A 41 0.77 16.46 12.10
N ALA A 42 0.79 15.32 12.80
CA ALA A 42 0.40 14.02 12.27
C ALA A 42 -1.05 14.07 11.72
N SER A 43 -1.99 14.60 12.51
CA SER A 43 -3.41 14.70 12.12
C SER A 43 -3.65 15.57 10.88
N THR A 44 -3.03 16.75 10.78
CA THR A 44 -3.22 17.64 9.61
C THR A 44 -2.73 17.02 8.31
N GLN A 45 -1.64 16.25 8.38
CA GLN A 45 -1.11 15.53 7.23
C GLN A 45 -2.08 14.41 6.81
N THR A 46 -2.64 13.68 7.78
CA THR A 46 -3.64 12.65 7.49
C THR A 46 -4.96 13.22 6.97
N ALA A 47 -5.39 14.37 7.48
CA ALA A 47 -6.62 15.03 7.04
C ALA A 47 -6.52 15.59 5.61
N THR A 48 -5.36 16.14 5.24
CA THR A 48 -5.10 16.58 3.86
C THR A 48 -5.03 15.41 2.88
N LEU A 49 -4.42 14.29 3.28
CA LEU A 49 -4.44 13.03 2.51
C LEU A 49 -5.85 12.47 2.29
N ALA A 50 -6.72 12.66 3.28
CA ALA A 50 -8.06 12.13 3.26
C ALA A 50 -9.11 13.07 2.64
N ALA A 51 -8.77 14.35 2.45
CA ALA A 51 -9.64 15.34 1.79
C ALA A 51 -9.93 14.98 0.32
N ASP A 52 -9.02 14.27 -0.36
CA ASP A 52 -9.24 13.72 -1.70
C ASP A 52 -10.28 12.57 -1.72
N PHE A 53 -10.69 12.10 -0.55
CA PHE A 53 -11.54 10.93 -0.36
C PHE A 53 -12.80 11.21 0.46
N GLU A 54 -13.60 12.21 0.04
CA GLU A 54 -14.92 12.48 0.61
C GLU A 54 -15.75 11.20 0.77
N SER A 55 -16.40 11.05 1.93
CA SER A 55 -17.37 9.98 2.18
C SER A 55 -18.55 10.15 1.24
N THR A 56 -18.98 9.06 0.60
CA THR A 56 -20.04 9.13 -0.41
C THR A 56 -21.34 8.50 0.07
N GLY A 57 -21.51 8.25 1.37
CA GLY A 57 -22.62 7.51 1.98
C GLY A 57 -22.15 6.28 2.76
N SER A 58 -23.09 5.58 3.40
CA SER A 58 -22.83 4.38 4.21
C SER A 58 -23.68 3.19 3.78
N THR A 59 -23.41 2.05 4.40
CA THR A 59 -24.27 0.88 4.37
C THR A 59 -24.34 0.20 5.73
N THR A 60 -25.52 -0.35 6.03
CA THR A 60 -25.77 -1.13 7.26
C THR A 60 -26.49 -2.40 6.88
N TYR A 61 -26.08 -3.52 7.47
CA TYR A 61 -26.72 -4.82 7.26
C TYR A 61 -27.70 -5.14 8.38
N TYR A 62 -28.86 -5.68 8.01
CA TYR A 62 -29.88 -6.16 8.94
C TYR A 62 -30.19 -7.63 8.64
N GLY A 63 -30.38 -8.42 9.71
CA GLY A 63 -30.72 -9.85 9.60
C GLY A 63 -32.14 -10.12 9.07
N SER A 64 -32.97 -9.08 8.88
CA SER A 64 -34.27 -9.20 8.25
C SER A 64 -34.58 -7.96 7.41
N THR A 65 -35.32 -8.15 6.32
CA THR A 65 -35.78 -7.05 5.46
C THR A 65 -36.74 -6.11 6.21
N ALA A 66 -37.59 -6.66 7.08
CA ALA A 66 -38.54 -5.87 7.87
C ALA A 66 -37.84 -4.91 8.85
N ASP A 67 -36.78 -5.37 9.53
CA ASP A 67 -36.00 -4.51 10.42
C ASP A 67 -35.26 -3.42 9.63
N ALA A 68 -34.75 -3.77 8.44
CA ALA A 68 -34.10 -2.81 7.55
C ALA A 68 -35.06 -1.71 7.11
N GLU A 69 -36.27 -2.06 6.68
CA GLU A 69 -37.31 -1.09 6.28
C GLU A 69 -37.75 -0.20 7.44
N ALA A 70 -37.84 -0.76 8.66
CA ALA A 70 -38.20 -0.01 9.85
C ALA A 70 -37.12 0.99 10.28
N ALA A 71 -35.84 0.64 10.07
CA ALA A 71 -34.70 1.48 10.42
C ALA A 71 -34.24 2.42 9.30
N ALA A 72 -34.68 2.19 8.05
CA ALA A 72 -34.22 2.94 6.89
C ALA A 72 -34.65 4.41 6.91
N PRO A 73 -33.69 5.35 6.76
CA PRO A 73 -34.00 6.76 6.54
C PRO A 73 -34.79 6.99 5.25
N PRO A 74 -35.55 8.10 5.12
CA PRO A 74 -36.39 8.37 3.95
C PRO A 74 -35.64 8.42 2.60
N GLU A 75 -34.34 8.77 2.62
CA GLU A 75 -33.51 8.87 1.42
C GLU A 75 -32.67 7.61 1.15
N ALA A 76 -32.69 6.64 2.07
CA ALA A 76 -31.94 5.41 1.95
C ALA A 76 -32.59 4.41 0.98
N VAL A 77 -31.78 3.53 0.42
CA VAL A 77 -32.23 2.44 -0.45
C VAL A 77 -32.09 1.12 0.31
N VAL A 78 -33.21 0.42 0.49
CA VAL A 78 -33.23 -0.93 1.09
C VAL A 78 -33.03 -1.96 -0.01
N LEU A 79 -32.06 -2.85 0.19
CA LEU A 79 -31.66 -3.89 -0.75
C LEU A 79 -31.81 -5.26 -0.07
N PRO A 80 -32.93 -5.98 -0.27
CA PRO A 80 -33.08 -7.34 0.22
C PRO A 80 -31.95 -8.23 -0.31
N VAL A 81 -31.44 -9.14 0.49
CA VAL A 81 -30.39 -10.08 0.08
C VAL A 81 -30.80 -11.51 0.34
N GLY A 82 -30.33 -12.41 -0.53
CA GLY A 82 -30.50 -13.85 -0.40
C GLY A 82 -29.23 -14.57 -0.85
N GLU A 83 -28.91 -15.68 -0.17
CA GLU A 83 -27.83 -16.57 -0.58
C GLU A 83 -28.29 -17.46 -1.73
N VAL A 84 -27.48 -17.56 -2.77
CA VAL A 84 -27.81 -18.32 -3.99
C VAL A 84 -26.61 -19.07 -4.53
N THR A 85 -26.85 -20.28 -5.02
CA THR A 85 -25.89 -21.03 -5.80
C THR A 85 -26.08 -20.71 -7.28
N GLY A 86 -25.02 -20.23 -7.93
CA GLY A 86 -25.01 -19.96 -9.38
C GLY A 86 -24.83 -21.22 -10.24
N PRO A 87 -24.86 -21.09 -11.58
CA PRO A 87 -24.74 -22.24 -12.50
C PRO A 87 -23.39 -22.98 -12.43
N ASN A 88 -22.37 -22.33 -11.86
CA ASN A 88 -21.03 -22.92 -11.67
C ASN A 88 -20.91 -23.71 -10.36
N GLY A 89 -21.98 -23.80 -9.55
CA GLY A 89 -21.94 -24.40 -8.22
C GLY A 89 -21.30 -23.50 -7.14
N GLU A 90 -21.03 -22.23 -7.45
CA GLU A 90 -20.50 -21.24 -6.51
C GLU A 90 -21.64 -20.55 -5.77
N ASP A 91 -21.56 -20.51 -4.43
CA ASP A 91 -22.45 -19.73 -3.59
C ASP A 91 -22.09 -18.24 -3.63
N THR A 92 -23.11 -17.39 -3.69
CA THR A 92 -22.95 -15.93 -3.72
C THR A 92 -24.23 -15.23 -3.29
N LEU A 93 -24.24 -13.90 -3.28
CA LEU A 93 -25.41 -13.11 -2.91
C LEU A 93 -26.20 -12.66 -4.14
N ALA A 94 -27.52 -12.82 -4.06
CA ALA A 94 -28.49 -12.10 -4.87
C ALA A 94 -28.98 -10.88 -4.08
N VAL A 95 -28.87 -9.71 -4.69
CA VAL A 95 -29.25 -8.41 -4.09
C VAL A 95 -30.41 -7.83 -4.88
N GLY A 96 -31.51 -7.59 -4.19
CA GLY A 96 -32.73 -6.98 -4.71
C GLY A 96 -32.53 -5.48 -4.88
N VAL A 97 -32.40 -5.01 -6.11
CA VAL A 97 -32.28 -3.57 -6.40
C VAL A 97 -33.65 -3.07 -6.89
N PRO A 98 -34.32 -2.18 -6.16
CA PRO A 98 -35.65 -1.69 -6.53
C PRO A 98 -35.68 -1.04 -7.92
N GLU A 99 -36.77 -1.22 -8.65
CA GLU A 99 -36.95 -0.59 -9.96
C GLU A 99 -36.91 0.95 -9.84
N GLY A 100 -36.25 1.60 -10.81
CA GLY A 100 -36.06 3.05 -10.79
C GLY A 100 -34.92 3.55 -9.88
N THR A 101 -34.20 2.65 -9.20
CA THR A 101 -32.98 3.03 -8.47
C THR A 101 -31.94 3.57 -9.43
N ASP A 102 -31.48 4.80 -9.18
CA ASP A 102 -30.33 5.42 -9.84
C ASP A 102 -29.68 6.40 -8.86
N ARG A 103 -28.62 5.94 -8.20
CA ARG A 103 -27.90 6.71 -7.17
C ARG A 103 -26.39 6.65 -7.40
N LYS A 104 -25.73 7.80 -7.37
CA LYS A 104 -24.28 7.93 -7.56
C LYS A 104 -23.59 8.08 -6.20
N PHE A 105 -22.53 7.30 -6.00
CA PHE A 105 -21.69 7.27 -4.82
C PHE A 105 -20.24 7.47 -5.29
N GLY A 106 -19.76 8.72 -5.33
CA GLY A 106 -18.42 9.04 -5.82
C GLY A 106 -18.21 8.63 -7.28
N ASP A 107 -17.29 7.68 -7.52
CA ASP A 107 -16.96 7.12 -8.83
C ASP A 107 -17.83 5.92 -9.23
N ARG A 108 -18.81 5.54 -8.41
CA ARG A 108 -19.62 4.32 -8.56
C ARG A 108 -21.12 4.61 -8.48
N ARG A 109 -21.94 3.66 -8.93
CA ARG A 109 -23.40 3.84 -9.05
C ARG A 109 -24.16 2.62 -8.52
N LEU A 110 -25.28 2.85 -7.85
CA LEU A 110 -26.29 1.83 -7.58
C LEU A 110 -27.43 2.11 -8.54
N GLU A 111 -27.65 1.21 -9.49
CA GLU A 111 -28.65 1.40 -10.54
C GLU A 111 -29.37 0.09 -10.87
N TRP A 112 -30.63 0.21 -11.27
CA TRP A 112 -31.40 -0.88 -11.83
C TRP A 112 -31.48 -0.78 -13.36
N ASN A 113 -30.84 -1.73 -14.06
CA ASN A 113 -30.88 -1.87 -15.52
C ASN A 113 -31.29 -3.30 -15.95
N GLY A 114 -32.10 -3.95 -15.11
CA GLY A 114 -32.40 -5.39 -15.19
C GLY A 114 -31.38 -6.25 -14.42
N PRO A 115 -31.54 -7.60 -14.45
CA PRO A 115 -30.65 -8.49 -13.72
C PRO A 115 -29.22 -8.40 -14.24
N THR A 116 -28.23 -8.25 -13.34
CA THR A 116 -26.83 -8.10 -13.75
C THR A 116 -25.83 -8.77 -12.81
N ARG A 117 -24.66 -9.13 -13.33
CA ARG A 117 -23.50 -9.66 -12.57
C ARG A 117 -22.21 -9.07 -13.13
N GLY A 118 -21.31 -8.64 -12.24
CA GLY A 118 -20.10 -7.93 -12.63
C GLY A 118 -18.98 -8.80 -13.19
N THR A 119 -19.14 -10.13 -13.13
CA THR A 119 -18.17 -11.11 -13.66
C THR A 119 -18.45 -11.53 -15.10
N LEU A 120 -19.59 -11.13 -15.65
CA LEU A 120 -19.99 -11.49 -17.01
C LEU A 120 -19.41 -10.52 -18.04
N ASN A 121 -19.05 -11.06 -19.20
CA ASN A 121 -18.59 -10.27 -20.36
C ASN A 121 -19.71 -10.02 -21.39
N GLY A 122 -20.85 -10.68 -21.23
CA GLY A 122 -22.01 -10.61 -22.12
C GLY A 122 -23.26 -11.11 -21.40
N ARG A 123 -24.42 -11.02 -22.05
CA ARG A 123 -25.68 -11.53 -21.48
C ARG A 123 -25.67 -13.06 -21.47
N ALA A 124 -26.17 -13.65 -20.39
CA ALA A 124 -26.30 -15.09 -20.24
C ALA A 124 -27.53 -15.44 -19.39
N THR A 125 -28.17 -16.56 -19.69
CA THR A 125 -29.27 -17.10 -18.87
C THR A 125 -28.68 -17.94 -17.75
N HIS A 126 -29.02 -17.61 -16.50
CA HIS A 126 -28.52 -18.28 -15.31
C HIS A 126 -29.68 -18.83 -14.50
N ASP A 127 -29.58 -20.10 -14.08
CA ASP A 127 -30.44 -20.67 -13.07
C ASP A 127 -29.81 -20.39 -11.70
N LEU A 128 -30.52 -19.63 -10.87
CA LEU A 128 -30.12 -19.30 -9.51
C LEU A 128 -30.88 -20.21 -8.56
N ALA A 129 -30.17 -20.99 -7.76
CA ALA A 129 -30.77 -21.88 -6.77
C ALA A 129 -30.68 -21.25 -5.37
N GLY A 130 -31.84 -21.03 -4.74
CA GLY A 130 -31.97 -20.74 -3.31
C GLY A 130 -33.03 -21.69 -2.71
N GLU A 131 -34.03 -21.17 -2.01
CA GLU A 131 -35.23 -21.94 -1.62
C GLU A 131 -36.00 -22.47 -2.83
N THR A 132 -36.04 -21.68 -3.91
CA THR A 132 -36.52 -22.10 -5.22
C THR A 132 -35.46 -21.83 -6.27
N THR A 133 -35.58 -22.48 -7.43
CA THR A 133 -34.73 -22.19 -8.58
C THR A 133 -35.41 -21.18 -9.48
N VAL A 134 -34.73 -20.07 -9.78
CA VAL A 134 -35.23 -19.01 -10.66
C VAL A 134 -34.28 -18.78 -11.82
N THR A 135 -34.79 -18.91 -13.04
CA THR A 135 -34.05 -18.58 -14.26
C THR A 135 -34.12 -17.08 -14.54
N VAL A 136 -32.96 -16.45 -14.72
CA VAL A 136 -32.84 -15.02 -15.04
C VAL A 136 -31.89 -14.79 -16.22
N GLU A 137 -32.22 -13.82 -17.08
CA GLU A 137 -31.28 -13.32 -18.09
C GLU A 137 -30.42 -12.21 -17.46
N VAL A 138 -29.13 -12.48 -17.30
CA VAL A 138 -28.20 -11.65 -16.55
C VAL A 138 -27.26 -10.93 -17.50
N GLY A 139 -27.22 -9.60 -17.42
CA GLY A 139 -26.29 -8.75 -18.15
C GLY A 139 -24.98 -8.46 -17.41
N PRO A 140 -23.96 -7.95 -18.11
CA PRO A 140 -22.72 -7.50 -17.47
C PRO A 140 -22.96 -6.22 -16.63
N ARG A 141 -22.31 -6.13 -15.46
CA ARG A 141 -22.30 -4.92 -14.61
C ARG A 141 -20.91 -4.32 -14.49
N SER A 142 -20.79 -3.02 -14.67
CA SER A 142 -19.55 -2.27 -14.41
C SER A 142 -19.85 -1.04 -13.56
N GLY A 143 -18.84 -0.45 -12.91
CA GLY A 143 -19.05 0.83 -12.22
C GLY A 143 -19.99 0.82 -11.00
N SER A 144 -20.37 -0.35 -10.46
CA SER A 144 -21.37 -0.43 -9.38
C SER A 144 -20.79 -0.64 -7.97
N VAL A 145 -21.46 -0.10 -6.95
CA VAL A 145 -21.06 -0.24 -5.53
C VAL A 145 -21.10 -1.70 -5.02
N LEU A 146 -21.96 -2.55 -5.59
CA LEU A 146 -22.10 -3.95 -5.16
C LEU A 146 -20.92 -4.81 -5.65
N ALA A 147 -20.52 -5.83 -4.90
CA ALA A 147 -19.41 -6.71 -5.27
C ALA A 147 -19.64 -7.36 -6.65
N PRO A 148 -18.60 -7.54 -7.50
CA PRO A 148 -18.78 -8.05 -8.86
C PRO A 148 -19.38 -9.45 -8.93
N SER A 149 -19.11 -10.29 -7.92
CA SER A 149 -19.64 -11.66 -7.80
C SER A 149 -21.14 -11.71 -7.58
N TRP A 150 -21.72 -10.68 -6.97
CA TRP A 150 -23.13 -10.62 -6.60
C TRP A 150 -24.03 -10.39 -7.82
N TYR A 151 -25.17 -11.08 -7.80
CA TYR A 151 -26.28 -10.81 -8.72
C TYR A 151 -27.06 -9.60 -8.21
N ALA A 152 -27.28 -8.61 -9.06
CA ALA A 152 -28.33 -7.62 -8.85
C ALA A 152 -29.59 -8.15 -9.56
N VAL A 153 -30.67 -8.37 -8.83
CA VAL A 153 -31.96 -8.88 -9.34
C VAL A 153 -33.09 -8.03 -8.78
N ALA A 154 -34.33 -8.27 -9.22
CA ALA A 154 -35.49 -7.55 -8.68
C ALA A 154 -35.76 -8.05 -7.25
N PRO A 155 -36.25 -7.21 -6.31
CA PRO A 155 -36.58 -7.62 -4.95
C PRO A 155 -37.49 -8.86 -4.88
N GLU A 156 -38.48 -8.97 -5.78
CA GLU A 156 -39.40 -10.10 -5.87
C GLU A 156 -38.70 -11.40 -6.29
N THR A 157 -37.53 -11.29 -6.93
CA THR A 157 -36.71 -12.45 -7.25
C THR A 157 -35.94 -12.94 -6.03
N VAL A 158 -35.44 -12.03 -5.19
CA VAL A 158 -34.82 -12.40 -3.90
C VAL A 158 -35.86 -13.07 -2.99
N ALA A 159 -37.07 -12.52 -2.90
CA ALA A 159 -38.15 -13.09 -2.11
C ALA A 159 -38.49 -14.55 -2.50
N ARG A 160 -38.35 -14.91 -3.78
CA ARG A 160 -38.52 -16.30 -4.27
C ARG A 160 -37.32 -17.18 -3.98
N LEU A 161 -36.11 -16.62 -4.05
CA LEU A 161 -34.86 -17.31 -3.78
C LEU A 161 -34.64 -17.53 -2.26
N GLY A 162 -35.36 -16.81 -1.41
CA GLY A 162 -35.22 -16.87 0.04
C GLY A 162 -34.43 -15.66 0.55
N GLU A 163 -35.07 -14.82 1.36
CA GLU A 163 -34.44 -13.66 1.98
C GLU A 163 -33.64 -14.06 3.22
N THR A 164 -32.36 -13.68 3.25
CA THR A 164 -31.47 -13.90 4.40
C THR A 164 -31.17 -12.62 5.18
N GLY A 165 -31.57 -11.46 4.64
CA GLY A 165 -31.45 -10.15 5.29
C GLY A 165 -31.62 -9.00 4.31
N ALA A 166 -31.14 -7.81 4.67
CA ALA A 166 -31.13 -6.66 3.77
C ALA A 166 -29.96 -5.71 4.06
N LEU A 167 -29.50 -5.01 3.01
CA LEU A 167 -28.54 -3.91 3.09
C LEU A 167 -29.30 -2.59 2.95
N VAL A 168 -29.17 -1.70 3.92
CA VAL A 168 -29.61 -0.31 3.79
C VAL A 168 -28.42 0.49 3.28
N VAL A 169 -28.62 1.28 2.23
CA VAL A 169 -27.60 2.16 1.66
C VAL A 169 -28.07 3.60 1.81
N ASP A 170 -27.40 4.36 2.69
CA ASP A 170 -27.74 5.75 2.97
C ASP A 170 -26.77 6.71 2.25
N PRO A 171 -27.24 7.57 1.34
CA PRO A 171 -26.39 8.56 0.67
C PRO A 171 -25.98 9.76 1.54
N ALA A 172 -26.65 10.01 2.67
CA ALA A 172 -26.54 11.24 3.46
C ALA A 172 -26.00 11.01 4.88
N SER A 173 -25.72 9.77 5.28
CA SER A 173 -25.33 9.51 6.66
C SER A 173 -23.88 9.89 6.95
N ASP A 174 -23.74 10.61 8.06
CA ASP A 174 -22.47 10.90 8.72
C ASP A 174 -22.36 10.21 10.10
N GLU A 175 -23.33 9.33 10.40
CA GLU A 175 -23.52 8.73 11.73
C GLU A 175 -22.37 7.80 12.14
N ARG A 176 -22.16 7.73 13.46
CA ARG A 176 -21.17 6.82 14.07
C ARG A 176 -21.80 5.44 14.22
N GLY A 177 -21.14 4.40 13.71
CA GLY A 177 -21.62 3.02 13.80
C GLY A 177 -21.98 2.39 12.45
N GLU A 178 -22.05 3.17 11.39
CA GLU A 178 -22.35 2.64 10.05
C GLU A 178 -21.06 2.30 9.29
N THR A 179 -21.18 1.45 8.27
CA THR A 179 -20.06 1.06 7.42
C THR A 179 -19.97 2.03 6.23
N PRO A 180 -19.02 2.97 6.19
CA PRO A 180 -18.94 3.93 5.09
C PRO A 180 -18.63 3.23 3.77
N LEU A 181 -19.31 3.62 2.69
CA LEU A 181 -19.01 3.07 1.35
C LEU A 181 -17.60 3.45 0.88
N ARG A 182 -17.03 4.54 1.40
CA ARG A 182 -15.64 4.95 1.22
C ARG A 182 -15.06 5.39 2.56
N GLY A 183 -14.26 4.50 3.14
CA GLY A 183 -13.87 4.53 4.55
C GLY A 183 -12.53 5.19 4.84
N VAL A 184 -11.66 5.46 3.86
CA VAL A 184 -10.29 5.93 4.14
C VAL A 184 -10.24 7.21 4.98
N LEU A 185 -11.10 8.20 4.71
CA LEU A 185 -11.20 9.42 5.55
C LEU A 185 -11.73 9.11 6.95
N ARG A 186 -12.76 8.26 7.04
CA ARG A 186 -13.36 7.86 8.33
C ARG A 186 -12.37 7.05 9.17
N PHE A 187 -11.57 6.18 8.55
CA PHE A 187 -10.51 5.41 9.21
C PHE A 187 -9.50 6.34 9.88
N PHE A 188 -8.99 7.31 9.12
CA PHE A 188 -7.98 8.24 9.62
C PHE A 188 -8.52 9.24 10.65
N THR A 189 -9.74 9.73 10.47
CA THR A 189 -10.39 10.61 11.45
C THR A 189 -10.74 9.87 12.74
N ALA A 190 -11.23 8.63 12.66
CA ALA A 190 -11.47 7.77 13.83
C ALA A 190 -10.16 7.46 14.57
N GLY A 191 -9.10 7.06 13.85
CA GLY A 191 -7.77 6.83 14.42
C GLY A 191 -7.19 8.08 15.09
N THR A 192 -7.38 9.26 14.48
CA THR A 192 -6.98 10.55 15.07
C THR A 192 -7.76 10.85 16.35
N GLN A 193 -9.08 10.61 16.39
CA GLN A 193 -9.89 10.81 17.58
C GLN A 193 -9.45 9.88 18.72
N GLN A 194 -9.09 8.63 18.43
CA GLN A 194 -8.52 7.71 19.42
C GLN A 194 -7.17 8.24 19.96
N ALA A 195 -6.28 8.72 19.08
CA ALA A 195 -5.02 9.32 19.49
C ALA A 195 -5.22 10.57 20.37
N LEU A 196 -6.16 11.44 20.01
CA LEU A 196 -6.54 12.61 20.81
C LEU A 196 -7.13 12.20 22.17
N GLY A 197 -7.88 11.09 22.25
CA GLY A 197 -8.35 10.52 23.51
C GLY A 197 -7.20 10.13 24.44
N VAL A 198 -6.15 9.52 23.90
CA VAL A 198 -4.93 9.19 24.64
C VAL A 198 -4.21 10.47 25.10
N VAL A 199 -4.08 11.48 24.24
CA VAL A 199 -3.51 12.79 24.61
C VAL A 199 -4.33 13.47 25.71
N ALA A 200 -5.66 13.43 25.62
CA ALA A 200 -6.54 13.99 26.64
C ALA A 200 -6.36 13.28 27.98
N LEU A 201 -6.25 11.96 28.00
CA LEU A 201 -5.95 11.19 29.21
C LEU A 201 -4.59 11.58 29.81
N ILE A 202 -3.56 11.75 28.98
CA ILE A 202 -2.23 12.23 29.40
C ILE A 202 -2.31 13.67 29.94
N ALA A 203 -3.10 14.54 29.31
CA ALA A 203 -3.32 15.92 29.75
C ALA A 203 -4.01 15.96 31.13
N VAL A 204 -5.00 15.10 31.37
CA VAL A 204 -5.63 14.95 32.70
C VAL A 204 -4.61 14.50 33.74
N ALA A 205 -3.78 13.50 33.42
CA ALA A 205 -2.73 13.02 34.32
C ALA A 205 -1.67 14.11 34.60
N GLY A 206 -1.24 14.85 33.58
CA GLY A 206 -0.33 15.99 33.72
C GLY A 206 -0.94 17.14 34.52
N GLY A 207 -2.23 17.43 34.32
CA GLY A 207 -3.00 18.38 35.11
C GLY A 207 -3.03 18.01 36.59
N LEU A 208 -3.33 16.74 36.89
CA LEU A 208 -3.30 16.22 38.26
C LEU A 208 -1.91 16.42 38.90
N LEU A 209 -0.83 16.13 38.15
CA LEU A 209 0.54 16.33 38.61
C LEU A 209 0.83 17.80 38.92
N VAL A 210 0.43 18.73 38.05
CA VAL A 210 0.57 20.17 38.28
C VAL A 210 -0.22 20.62 39.51
N GLY A 211 -1.46 20.12 39.67
CA GLY A 211 -2.29 20.40 40.82
C GLY A 211 -1.67 19.91 42.14
N ILE A 212 -1.15 18.68 42.18
CA ILE A 212 -0.44 18.11 43.33
C ILE A 212 0.83 18.91 43.65
N THR A 213 1.60 19.28 42.62
CA THR A 213 2.83 20.06 42.76
C THR A 213 2.55 21.45 43.34
N ALA A 214 1.55 22.15 42.79
CA ALA A 214 1.12 23.46 43.29
C ALA A 214 0.56 23.36 44.71
N TYR A 215 -0.24 22.33 45.01
CA TYR A 215 -0.74 22.05 46.35
C TYR A 215 0.41 21.84 47.34
N SER A 216 1.41 21.03 46.99
CA SER A 216 2.55 20.72 47.86
C SER A 216 3.38 21.97 48.16
N ALA A 217 3.78 22.72 47.14
CA ALA A 217 4.57 23.95 47.28
C ALA A 217 3.82 25.02 48.09
N THR A 218 2.53 25.19 47.81
CA THR A 218 1.68 26.15 48.54
C THR A 218 1.49 25.71 49.98
N ARG A 219 1.23 24.42 50.22
CA ARG A 219 1.08 23.87 51.58
C ARG A 219 2.35 24.09 52.38
N MET A 220 3.53 23.82 51.82
CA MET A 220 4.79 24.01 52.54
C MET A 220 5.02 25.49 52.89
N THR A 221 4.72 26.41 51.96
CA THR A 221 4.76 27.86 52.22
C THR A 221 3.80 28.26 53.35
N VAL A 222 2.57 27.73 53.35
CA VAL A 222 1.59 27.97 54.42
C VAL A 222 2.12 27.49 55.77
N LEU A 223 2.81 26.34 55.81
CA LEU A 223 3.40 25.78 57.02
C LEU A 223 4.54 26.66 57.55
N ASP A 224 5.43 27.11 56.68
CA ASP A 224 6.59 27.96 57.03
C ASP A 224 6.18 29.37 57.47
N ARG A 225 5.00 29.84 57.06
CA ARG A 225 4.48 31.19 57.32
C ARG A 225 3.33 31.25 58.31
N ARG A 226 3.13 30.19 59.11
CA ARG A 226 2.04 30.11 60.10
C ARG A 226 2.02 31.27 61.10
N GLU A 227 3.20 31.71 61.56
CA GLU A 227 3.32 32.80 62.51
C GLU A 227 2.86 34.13 61.90
N ASP A 228 3.34 34.43 60.70
CA ASP A 228 2.92 35.61 59.95
C ASP A 228 1.41 35.59 59.65
N LEU A 229 0.84 34.42 59.31
CA LEU A 229 -0.59 34.25 59.05
C LEU A 229 -1.46 34.50 60.29
N ARG A 230 -0.96 34.17 61.49
CA ARG A 230 -1.66 34.50 62.75
C ARG A 230 -1.76 36.01 62.93
N VAL A 231 -0.68 36.75 62.66
CA VAL A 231 -0.67 38.21 62.77
C VAL A 231 -1.69 38.84 61.82
N VAL A 232 -1.77 38.36 60.58
CA VAL A 232 -2.76 38.84 59.58
C VAL A 232 -4.20 38.56 60.01
N ARG A 233 -4.48 37.38 60.58
CA ARG A 233 -5.81 37.03 61.09
C ARG A 233 -6.17 37.80 62.37
N ALA A 234 -5.19 38.02 63.25
CA ALA A 234 -5.37 38.77 64.50
C ALA A 234 -5.58 40.27 64.27
N THR A 235 -5.11 40.80 63.13
CA THR A 235 -5.26 42.21 62.73
C THR A 235 -6.50 42.47 61.85
N GLY A 236 -7.39 41.48 61.69
CA GLY A 236 -8.69 41.62 61.02
C GLY A 236 -8.75 41.14 59.57
N GLY A 237 -7.74 40.44 59.05
CA GLY A 237 -7.77 39.85 57.71
C GLY A 237 -8.84 38.75 57.57
N THR A 238 -9.63 38.80 56.50
CA THR A 238 -10.70 37.81 56.27
C THR A 238 -10.13 36.46 55.78
N PRO A 239 -10.84 35.33 55.98
CA PRO A 239 -10.48 34.05 55.38
C PRO A 239 -10.29 34.11 53.84
N GLY A 240 -11.09 34.96 53.18
CA GLY A 240 -11.01 35.19 51.74
C GLY A 240 -9.71 35.87 51.30
N ASP A 241 -9.18 36.81 52.10
CA ASP A 241 -7.92 37.49 51.81
C ASP A 241 -6.73 36.53 51.84
N VAL A 242 -6.73 35.57 52.78
CA VAL A 242 -5.69 34.54 52.90
C VAL A 242 -5.78 33.55 51.73
N LEU A 243 -6.99 33.08 51.42
CA LEU A 243 -7.22 32.16 50.31
C LEU A 243 -6.83 32.79 48.97
N GLY A 244 -7.24 34.05 48.73
CA GLY A 244 -6.92 34.80 47.52
C GLY A 244 -5.42 35.06 47.34
N LEU A 245 -4.69 35.32 48.42
CA LEU A 245 -3.24 35.54 48.34
C LEU A 245 -2.47 34.27 47.94
N PHE A 246 -2.82 33.11 48.50
CA PHE A 246 -2.19 31.85 48.13
C PHE A 246 -2.66 31.33 46.76
N ALA A 247 -3.91 31.56 46.39
CA ALA A 247 -4.41 31.30 45.05
C ALA A 247 -3.65 32.15 44.00
N LEU A 248 -3.42 33.44 44.27
CA LEU A 248 -2.64 34.32 43.40
C LEU A 248 -1.17 33.90 43.31
N ARG A 249 -0.57 33.43 44.41
CA ARG A 249 0.79 32.87 44.39
C ARG A 249 0.85 31.61 43.52
N ALA A 250 -0.10 30.69 43.69
CA ALA A 250 -0.19 29.49 42.87
C ALA A 250 -0.46 29.82 41.39
N ALA A 251 -1.23 30.87 41.11
CA ALA A 251 -1.42 31.41 39.76
C ALA A 251 -0.09 31.89 39.16
N LEU A 252 0.73 32.64 39.91
CA LEU A 252 2.04 33.11 39.46
C LEU A 252 2.99 31.93 39.16
N LEU A 253 3.05 30.94 40.06
CA LEU A 253 3.87 29.74 39.86
C LEU A 253 3.39 28.95 38.63
N GLY A 254 2.09 28.74 38.51
CA GLY A 254 1.46 28.06 37.38
C GLY A 254 1.68 28.78 36.06
N THR A 255 1.55 30.12 36.03
CA THR A 255 1.70 30.92 34.81
C THR A 255 3.15 30.96 34.34
N VAL A 256 4.12 31.14 35.25
CA VAL A 256 5.54 31.12 34.88
C VAL A 256 5.97 29.72 34.45
N GLY A 257 5.52 28.68 35.16
CA GLY A 257 5.73 27.29 34.75
C GLY A 257 5.14 27.02 33.36
N ALA A 258 3.88 27.40 33.13
CA ALA A 258 3.21 27.20 31.85
C ALA A 258 3.87 27.97 30.70
N ALA A 259 4.29 29.22 30.91
CA ALA A 259 4.98 30.03 29.91
C ALA A 259 6.34 29.43 29.52
N LEU A 260 7.14 29.02 30.50
CA LEU A 260 8.41 28.34 30.27
C LEU A 260 8.20 26.99 29.58
N GLY A 261 7.23 26.22 30.05
CA GLY A 261 6.88 24.93 29.47
C GLY A 261 6.44 25.06 28.03
N TYR A 262 5.56 26.01 27.72
CA TYR A 262 5.13 26.29 26.34
C TYR A 262 6.32 26.61 25.43
N ALA A 263 7.21 27.51 25.84
CA ALA A 263 8.40 27.85 25.07
C ALA A 263 9.31 26.63 24.83
N ILE A 264 9.60 25.86 25.88
CA ILE A 264 10.44 24.65 25.78
C ILE A 264 9.77 23.61 24.87
N GLY A 265 8.48 23.33 25.04
CA GLY A 265 7.74 22.35 24.25
C GLY A 265 7.75 22.67 22.76
N VAL A 266 7.49 23.93 22.39
CA VAL A 266 7.54 24.39 20.99
C VAL A 266 8.97 24.29 20.43
N ILE A 267 9.98 24.74 21.17
CA ILE A 267 11.38 24.72 20.73
C ILE A 267 11.87 23.28 20.54
N THR A 268 11.60 22.38 21.49
CA THR A 268 12.03 20.98 21.41
C THR A 268 11.33 20.24 20.27
N ALA A 269 10.03 20.47 20.04
CA ALA A 269 9.31 19.87 18.93
C ALA A 269 9.89 20.29 17.56
N ASN A 270 10.09 21.60 17.36
CA ASN A 270 10.69 22.12 16.11
C ASN A 270 12.17 21.73 15.95
N GLY A 271 12.92 21.71 17.06
CA GLY A 271 14.31 21.30 17.09
C GLY A 271 14.51 19.82 16.72
N ALA A 272 13.62 18.94 17.17
CA ALA A 272 13.66 17.52 16.82
C ALA A 272 13.48 17.30 15.31
N VAL A 273 12.49 17.98 14.69
CA VAL A 273 12.29 17.94 13.23
C VAL A 273 13.51 18.50 12.50
N SER A 274 14.03 19.64 12.94
CA SER A 274 15.20 20.29 12.33
C SER A 274 16.47 19.42 12.40
N ALA A 275 16.68 18.74 13.54
CA ALA A 275 17.80 17.82 13.71
C ALA A 275 17.69 16.58 12.81
N ALA A 276 16.48 16.06 12.60
CA ALA A 276 16.25 14.93 11.70
C ALA A 276 16.52 15.29 10.23
N VAL A 277 16.05 16.46 9.78
CA VAL A 277 16.38 17.01 8.45
C VAL A 277 17.89 17.13 8.27
N ALA A 278 18.60 17.61 9.29
CA ALA A 278 20.06 17.79 9.23
C ALA A 278 20.85 16.48 9.10
N VAL A 279 20.29 15.35 9.56
CA VAL A 279 20.90 14.01 9.46
C VAL A 279 20.40 13.25 8.22
N GLY A 280 19.63 13.91 7.35
CA GLY A 280 19.13 13.33 6.10
C GLY A 280 17.97 12.34 6.28
N LEU A 281 17.31 12.34 7.44
CA LEU A 281 16.10 11.54 7.63
C LEU A 281 14.94 12.18 6.86
N PRO A 282 14.20 11.40 6.02
CA PRO A 282 13.02 11.91 5.34
C PRO A 282 11.98 12.30 6.41
N THR A 283 11.68 13.60 6.49
CA THR A 283 10.68 14.12 7.43
C THR A 283 9.61 14.86 6.66
N SER A 284 8.41 14.30 6.65
CA SER A 284 7.22 14.95 6.08
C SER A 284 6.41 15.72 7.15
N LEU A 285 6.88 15.73 8.40
CA LEU A 285 6.19 16.34 9.54
C LEU A 285 6.38 17.86 9.56
N SER A 286 5.35 18.62 9.18
CA SER A 286 5.32 20.07 9.36
C SER A 286 4.71 20.42 10.72
N VAL A 287 5.55 20.74 11.72
CA VAL A 287 5.09 21.25 13.01
C VAL A 287 4.76 22.74 12.87
N ALA A 288 3.57 23.03 12.34
CA ALA A 288 3.07 24.40 12.19
C ALA A 288 2.12 24.79 13.33
N LEU A 289 2.27 26.01 13.84
CA LEU A 289 1.27 26.62 14.72
C LEU A 289 0.11 27.17 13.88
N THR A 290 -0.85 26.30 13.55
CA THR A 290 -2.12 26.73 12.95
C THR A 290 -2.99 27.45 13.99
N PRO A 291 -3.98 28.28 13.59
CA PRO A 291 -4.86 28.97 14.53
C PRO A 291 -5.60 28.01 15.48
N ASP A 292 -6.05 26.86 14.97
CA ASP A 292 -6.74 25.85 15.76
C ASP A 292 -5.83 25.20 16.81
N VAL A 293 -4.58 24.88 16.41
CA VAL A 293 -3.55 24.37 17.33
C VAL A 293 -3.23 25.41 18.40
N ALA A 294 -3.06 26.67 18.01
CA ALA A 294 -2.77 27.77 18.94
C ALA A 294 -3.91 27.97 19.95
N LEU A 295 -5.17 27.89 19.51
CA LEU A 295 -6.34 27.97 20.39
C LEU A 295 -6.38 26.78 21.37
N PHE A 296 -6.13 25.57 20.88
CA PHE A 296 -6.10 24.38 21.73
C PHE A 296 -4.97 24.45 22.77
N LEU A 297 -3.75 24.85 22.37
CA LEU A 297 -2.62 25.03 23.29
C LEU A 297 -2.89 26.15 24.32
N ALA A 298 -3.56 27.23 23.91
CA ALA A 298 -3.98 28.30 24.82
C ALA A 298 -5.01 27.78 25.85
N ALA A 299 -5.99 27.00 25.42
CA ALA A 299 -6.96 26.37 26.31
C ALA A 299 -6.28 25.39 27.27
N LEU A 300 -5.41 24.51 26.77
CA LEU A 300 -4.63 23.55 27.55
C LEU A 300 -3.81 24.25 28.64
N THR A 301 -2.99 25.23 28.27
CA THR A 301 -2.15 25.98 29.23
C THR A 301 -2.99 26.75 30.24
N THR A 302 -4.12 27.33 29.83
CA THR A 302 -5.07 28.01 30.75
C THR A 302 -5.65 27.04 31.77
N VAL A 303 -6.05 25.84 31.35
CA VAL A 303 -6.53 24.78 32.24
C VAL A 303 -5.44 24.37 33.23
N MET A 304 -4.19 24.20 32.78
CA MET A 304 -3.07 23.86 33.68
C MET A 304 -2.83 24.93 34.74
N VAL A 305 -2.92 26.21 34.38
CA VAL A 305 -2.85 27.33 35.34
C VAL A 305 -4.04 27.29 36.30
N ALA A 306 -5.26 27.07 35.81
CA ALA A 306 -6.45 26.95 36.66
C ALA A 306 -6.32 25.80 37.68
N VAL A 307 -5.81 24.64 37.25
CA VAL A 307 -5.57 23.49 38.12
C VAL A 307 -4.49 23.80 39.18
N ALA A 308 -3.43 24.53 38.81
CA ALA A 308 -2.44 25.00 39.79
C ALA A 308 -3.07 25.94 40.84
N VAL A 309 -3.93 26.87 40.41
CA VAL A 309 -4.67 27.78 41.29
C VAL A 309 -5.57 27.01 42.25
N VAL A 310 -6.34 26.05 41.75
CA VAL A 310 -7.21 25.19 42.57
C VAL A 310 -6.39 24.39 43.57
N GLY A 311 -5.27 23.80 43.15
CA GLY A 311 -4.34 23.08 44.02
C GLY A 311 -3.80 23.97 45.16
N GLY A 312 -3.37 25.19 44.83
CA GLY A 312 -2.93 26.17 45.82
C GLY A 312 -4.03 26.63 46.78
N ALA A 313 -5.24 26.88 46.27
CA ALA A 313 -6.38 27.26 47.10
C ALA A 313 -6.79 26.15 48.06
N LEU A 314 -6.83 24.89 47.60
CA LEU A 314 -7.10 23.71 48.43
C LEU A 314 -6.07 23.54 49.55
N ALA A 315 -4.78 23.80 49.26
CA ALA A 315 -3.71 23.77 50.26
C ALA A 315 -3.92 24.81 51.37
N ALA A 316 -4.38 26.00 51.01
CA ALA A 316 -4.61 27.11 51.94
C ALA A 316 -5.94 27.01 52.70
N ARG A 317 -6.94 26.27 52.19
CA ARG A 317 -8.31 26.20 52.75
C ARG A 317 -8.33 25.84 54.24
N ARG A 318 -7.59 24.81 54.66
CA ARG A 318 -7.57 24.39 56.09
C ARG A 318 -6.94 25.46 56.99
N ALA A 319 -5.89 26.14 56.52
CA ALA A 319 -5.27 27.25 57.25
C ALA A 319 -6.12 28.53 57.25
N ALA A 320 -7.00 28.70 56.26
CA ALA A 320 -7.94 29.81 56.12
C ALA A 320 -9.26 29.63 56.92
N VAL A 321 -9.62 28.41 57.32
CA VAL A 321 -10.85 28.16 58.09
C VAL A 321 -10.58 27.86 59.58
N ALA A 322 -9.37 27.42 59.95
CA ALA A 322 -9.04 27.12 61.34
C ALA A 322 -9.11 28.38 62.26
N PRO A 323 -9.71 28.28 63.47
CA PRO A 323 -9.74 29.38 64.45
C PRO A 323 -8.33 29.74 64.98
N PRO A 324 -7.97 31.02 65.14
CA PRO A 324 -6.63 31.46 65.56
C PRO A 324 -6.15 30.83 66.88
N ALA A 325 -7.09 30.59 67.80
CA ALA A 325 -6.83 30.02 69.14
C ALA A 325 -6.42 28.55 69.12
N THR A 326 -6.74 27.79 68.07
CA THR A 326 -6.41 26.35 67.96
C THR A 326 -5.04 26.08 67.34
N ILE A 327 -4.32 27.13 66.91
CA ILE A 327 -2.96 27.01 66.34
C ILE A 327 -1.91 26.96 67.46
N ALA A 328 -2.34 26.99 68.73
CA ALA A 328 -1.55 26.83 69.93
C ALA A 328 -2.08 25.64 70.76
N ASP A 329 -1.79 24.41 70.34
CA ASP A 329 -1.22 23.44 71.27
C ASP A 329 -0.65 22.21 70.54
N ARG A 330 0.68 22.07 70.63
CA ARG A 330 1.49 20.85 70.47
C ARG A 330 2.95 21.29 70.45
N SER A 331 3.40 21.82 71.58
CA SER A 331 4.81 21.81 71.95
C SER A 331 5.06 20.61 72.86
N GLY A 332 6.03 19.76 72.47
CA GLY A 332 6.76 18.90 73.41
C GLY A 332 6.08 17.62 73.87
N GLY A 333 6.48 16.50 73.26
CA GLY A 333 6.25 15.16 73.78
C GLY A 333 7.40 14.26 73.31
N ASP A 334 8.60 14.57 73.78
CA ASP A 334 9.77 13.70 73.63
C ASP A 334 9.56 12.43 74.46
N GLY A 335 9.40 11.31 73.76
CA GLY A 335 9.63 9.97 74.30
C GLY A 335 10.87 9.40 73.62
N PRO A 336 11.82 8.79 74.36
CA PRO A 336 12.94 8.10 73.75
C PRO A 336 12.36 6.85 73.06
N LEU A 337 12.77 6.59 71.82
CA LEU A 337 12.29 5.49 70.95
C LEU A 337 11.05 5.82 70.12
N SER A 338 11.17 6.79 69.20
CA SER A 338 10.42 6.71 67.95
C SER A 338 11.38 6.88 66.78
N LEU A 339 11.81 5.76 66.21
CA LEU A 339 12.43 5.68 64.88
C LEU A 339 11.37 6.05 63.85
N ARG A 340 11.12 7.36 63.67
CA ARG A 340 10.39 7.87 62.49
C ARG A 340 11.40 8.36 61.49
N VAL A 341 11.95 7.40 60.73
CA VAL A 341 12.97 7.66 59.71
C VAL A 341 12.40 8.38 58.48
N LEU A 342 11.07 8.47 58.30
CA LEU A 342 10.48 9.46 57.39
C LEU A 342 9.21 10.10 57.97
N ASP A 343 9.18 11.42 58.05
CA ASP A 343 7.98 12.19 58.41
C ASP A 343 6.95 12.02 57.29
N GLY A 344 5.76 11.47 57.57
CA GLY A 344 4.69 11.25 56.58
C GLY A 344 4.22 12.52 55.83
N ARG A 345 4.71 13.68 56.27
CA ARG A 345 4.54 15.00 55.65
C ARG A 345 5.32 15.17 54.34
N ALA A 346 6.40 14.41 54.12
CA ALA A 346 7.18 14.41 52.89
C ALA A 346 6.84 13.21 51.98
N LEU A 347 6.36 12.10 52.54
CA LEU A 347 6.20 10.82 51.85
C LEU A 347 4.97 10.77 50.93
N VAL A 348 3.84 11.38 51.33
CA VAL A 348 2.60 11.34 50.53
C VAL A 348 2.68 12.19 49.26
N PRO A 349 3.18 13.44 49.27
CA PRO A 349 3.31 14.23 48.04
C PRO A 349 4.34 13.65 47.08
N THR A 350 5.47 13.15 47.60
CA THR A 350 6.56 12.56 46.78
C THR A 350 6.17 11.20 46.19
N ALA A 351 5.48 10.35 46.96
CA ALA A 351 4.92 9.11 46.45
C ALA A 351 3.84 9.39 45.39
N ALA A 352 2.94 10.36 45.60
CA ALA A 352 1.91 10.70 44.62
C ALA A 352 2.50 11.25 43.30
N THR A 353 3.53 12.10 43.37
CA THR A 353 4.24 12.58 42.17
C THR A 353 5.00 11.45 41.48
N LEU A 354 5.62 10.54 42.23
CA LEU A 354 6.36 9.39 41.69
C LEU A 354 5.42 8.36 41.06
N THR A 355 4.25 8.11 41.65
CA THR A 355 3.25 7.18 41.12
C THR A 355 2.58 7.73 39.86
N ALA A 356 2.20 9.01 39.84
CA ALA A 356 1.68 9.65 38.63
C ALA A 356 2.74 9.65 37.50
N PHE A 357 3.99 9.90 37.86
CA PHE A 357 5.13 9.84 36.97
C PHE A 357 5.40 8.41 36.43
N LEU A 358 5.36 7.37 37.28
CA LEU A 358 5.52 5.97 36.89
C LEU A 358 4.37 5.51 36.00
N LEU A 359 3.14 5.94 36.25
CA LEU A 359 1.98 5.62 35.41
C LEU A 359 2.09 6.28 34.02
N ILE A 360 2.48 7.56 33.96
CA ILE A 360 2.71 8.25 32.67
C ILE A 360 3.87 7.57 31.93
N SER A 361 4.99 7.27 32.60
CA SER A 361 6.13 6.59 31.98
C SER A 361 5.78 5.19 31.51
N LEU A 362 4.97 4.43 32.27
CA LEU A 362 4.51 3.09 31.90
C LEU A 362 3.61 3.14 30.65
N VAL A 363 2.70 4.09 30.55
CA VAL A 363 1.86 4.29 29.35
C VAL A 363 2.72 4.58 28.13
N PHE A 364 3.80 5.36 28.27
CA PHE A 364 4.72 5.66 27.17
C PHE A 364 5.64 4.50 26.81
N VAL A 365 6.20 3.79 27.79
CA VAL A 365 7.01 2.58 27.55
C VAL A 365 6.14 1.50 26.88
N ALA A 366 4.89 1.34 27.33
CA ALA A 366 3.91 0.48 26.68
C ALA A 366 3.63 0.93 25.24
N GLY A 367 3.36 2.22 25.01
CA GLY A 367 3.12 2.77 23.67
C GLY A 367 4.32 2.62 22.71
N VAL A 368 5.55 2.82 23.20
CA VAL A 368 6.78 2.65 22.40
C VAL A 368 7.06 1.18 22.12
N SER A 369 6.80 0.29 23.09
CA SER A 369 6.95 -1.16 22.89
C SER A 369 5.97 -1.74 21.86
N VAL A 370 4.82 -1.08 21.64
CA VAL A 370 3.87 -1.43 20.58
C VAL A 370 4.36 -0.99 19.19
N LEU A 371 5.22 0.03 19.10
CA LEU A 371 5.78 0.50 17.82
C LEU A 371 7.05 -0.25 17.38
N ALA A 372 7.82 -0.80 18.31
CA ALA A 372 9.06 -1.53 18.00
C ALA A 372 8.91 -2.69 16.98
N PRO A 373 7.79 -3.46 16.97
CA PRO A 373 7.56 -4.50 15.97
C PRO A 373 7.19 -3.98 14.56
N VAL A 374 6.92 -2.68 14.39
CA VAL A 374 6.50 -2.10 13.10
C VAL A 374 7.71 -1.75 12.22
N THR A 375 8.89 -1.57 12.82
CA THR A 375 10.10 -1.01 12.19
C THR A 375 11.27 -1.98 12.10
N ALA A 376 11.09 -3.23 12.54
CA ALA A 376 12.14 -4.24 12.54
C ALA A 376 11.61 -5.53 11.92
N THR A 377 11.39 -5.51 10.61
CA THR A 377 11.16 -6.74 9.82
C THR A 377 12.35 -6.94 8.91
N GLU A 378 12.88 -8.16 8.82
CA GLU A 378 13.96 -8.50 7.87
C GLU A 378 13.51 -8.40 6.40
N SER A 379 12.22 -8.21 6.15
CA SER A 379 11.65 -8.06 4.81
C SER A 379 11.94 -6.69 4.18
N ALA A 380 11.92 -6.69 2.85
CA ALA A 380 11.96 -5.50 2.02
C ALA A 380 10.58 -5.19 1.43
N THR A 381 10.33 -3.92 1.13
CA THR A 381 9.11 -3.46 0.46
C THR A 381 9.48 -2.68 -0.80
N ILE A 382 8.77 -2.95 -1.89
CA ILE A 382 8.90 -2.28 -3.19
C ILE A 382 7.58 -1.55 -3.48
N SER A 383 7.64 -0.27 -3.81
CA SER A 383 6.51 0.60 -4.12
C SER A 383 6.75 1.36 -5.44
N GLU A 384 5.77 2.07 -5.99
CA GLU A 384 5.98 2.84 -7.22
C GLU A 384 6.87 4.06 -6.94
N PRO A 385 7.98 4.26 -7.67
CA PRO A 385 8.86 5.40 -7.49
C PRO A 385 8.11 6.74 -7.67
N GLY A 386 8.31 7.67 -6.75
CA GLY A 386 7.65 8.99 -6.81
C GLY A 386 6.14 8.97 -6.52
N ALA A 387 5.56 7.81 -6.15
CA ALA A 387 4.21 7.79 -5.63
C ALA A 387 4.12 8.64 -4.35
N SER A 388 3.14 9.52 -4.29
CA SER A 388 2.92 10.38 -3.12
C SER A 388 2.65 9.59 -1.84
N HIS A 389 2.14 8.36 -1.96
CA HIS A 389 1.86 7.45 -0.86
C HIS A 389 1.82 5.99 -1.35
N PRO A 390 2.18 4.98 -0.51
CA PRO A 390 2.06 3.56 -0.88
C PRO A 390 0.65 3.14 -1.31
N VAL A 391 -0.39 3.87 -0.89
CA VAL A 391 -1.80 3.60 -1.25
C VAL A 391 -2.13 4.03 -2.69
N ASN A 392 -1.36 4.99 -3.22
CA ASN A 392 -1.45 5.45 -4.60
C ASN A 392 -0.51 4.69 -5.55
N SER A 393 0.46 3.97 -4.98
CA SER A 393 1.41 3.15 -5.71
C SER A 393 0.70 2.04 -6.50
N ARG A 394 1.20 1.81 -7.72
CA ARG A 394 0.69 0.81 -8.67
C ARG A 394 1.81 -0.07 -9.17
N VAL A 395 2.30 -0.95 -8.31
CA VAL A 395 3.30 -1.95 -8.68
C VAL A 395 2.62 -3.11 -9.43
N PRO A 396 3.17 -3.60 -10.56
CA PRO A 396 2.67 -4.80 -11.20
C PRO A 396 2.76 -6.01 -10.26
N ALA A 397 1.66 -6.74 -10.11
CA ALA A 397 1.58 -7.91 -9.24
C ALA A 397 2.50 -9.07 -9.71
N GLY A 398 2.85 -9.10 -11.01
CA GLY A 398 3.76 -10.10 -11.58
C GLY A 398 5.20 -9.98 -11.10
N TYR A 399 5.57 -8.94 -10.33
CA TYR A 399 6.90 -8.84 -9.73
C TYR A 399 7.12 -9.91 -8.68
N VAL A 400 6.02 -10.42 -8.09
CA VAL A 400 6.06 -11.58 -7.20
C VAL A 400 6.65 -12.78 -7.92
N ASP A 401 6.13 -13.13 -9.09
CA ASP A 401 6.55 -14.31 -9.86
C ASP A 401 8.04 -14.20 -10.26
N GLY A 402 8.50 -12.99 -10.60
CA GLY A 402 9.91 -12.73 -10.92
C GLY A 402 10.85 -12.91 -9.72
N LEU A 403 10.47 -12.37 -8.56
CA LEU A 403 11.25 -12.54 -7.33
C LEU A 403 11.26 -14.00 -6.87
N GLU A 404 10.15 -14.72 -6.97
CA GLU A 404 10.07 -16.14 -6.63
C GLU A 404 10.95 -16.99 -7.57
N ALA A 405 11.06 -16.63 -8.86
CA ALA A 405 11.97 -17.29 -9.80
C ALA A 405 13.45 -17.13 -9.40
N ASP A 406 13.80 -16.01 -8.75
CA ASP A 406 15.14 -15.75 -8.19
C ASP A 406 15.33 -16.32 -6.77
N GLY A 407 14.38 -17.14 -6.29
CA GLY A 407 14.42 -17.74 -4.96
C GLY A 407 14.20 -16.73 -3.83
N ILE A 408 13.47 -15.64 -4.10
CA ILE A 408 13.09 -14.62 -3.13
C ILE A 408 11.58 -14.71 -2.90
N ASP A 409 11.17 -15.12 -1.70
CA ASP A 409 9.76 -15.13 -1.33
C ASP A 409 9.15 -13.73 -1.42
N ALA A 410 8.06 -13.58 -2.19
CA ALA A 410 7.43 -12.30 -2.44
C ALA A 410 5.88 -12.36 -2.33
N SER A 411 5.28 -11.27 -1.88
CA SER A 411 3.82 -11.13 -1.71
C SER A 411 3.36 -9.76 -2.17
N GLY A 412 2.40 -9.75 -3.09
CA GLY A 412 1.77 -8.52 -3.57
C GLY A 412 0.57 -8.16 -2.71
N GLU A 413 0.64 -7.00 -2.05
CA GLU A 413 -0.36 -6.56 -1.07
C GLU A 413 -1.12 -5.30 -1.55
N ILE A 414 -2.43 -5.28 -1.33
CA ILE A 414 -3.29 -4.10 -1.51
C ILE A 414 -3.65 -3.57 -0.14
N LEU A 415 -3.36 -2.30 0.13
CA LEU A 415 -3.61 -1.67 1.42
C LEU A 415 -5.07 -1.17 1.49
N LEU A 416 -5.80 -1.57 2.52
CA LEU A 416 -7.20 -1.19 2.73
C LEU A 416 -7.37 -0.53 4.11
N PHE A 417 -8.17 0.55 4.12
CA PHE A 417 -8.54 1.28 5.33
C PHE A 417 -10.05 1.21 5.44
N VAL A 418 -10.52 0.23 6.20
CA VAL A 418 -11.95 -0.08 6.35
C VAL A 418 -12.42 0.44 7.68
N VAL A 419 -13.69 0.82 7.78
CA VAL A 419 -14.34 1.14 9.06
C VAL A 419 -15.50 0.18 9.22
N ARG A 420 -15.60 -0.44 10.39
CA ARG A 420 -16.69 -1.34 10.78
C ARG A 420 -17.24 -0.86 12.10
N ASP A 421 -18.54 -0.64 12.18
CA ASP A 421 -19.23 -0.19 13.40
C ASP A 421 -18.62 1.07 14.04
N GLY A 422 -18.03 1.94 13.20
CA GLY A 422 -17.31 3.14 13.64
C GLY A 422 -15.85 2.92 14.04
N ASP A 423 -15.39 1.67 14.14
CA ASP A 423 -14.02 1.32 14.47
C ASP A 423 -13.14 1.19 13.21
N PRO A 424 -11.93 1.79 13.21
CA PRO A 424 -10.98 1.66 12.11
C PRO A 424 -10.36 0.26 12.10
N VAL A 425 -10.61 -0.49 11.03
CA VAL A 425 -10.10 -1.85 10.80
C VAL A 425 -9.07 -1.82 9.67
N PRO A 426 -7.76 -1.92 9.96
CA PRO A 426 -6.76 -2.07 8.92
C PRO A 426 -6.96 -3.41 8.21
N ALA A 427 -7.02 -3.38 6.89
CA ALA A 427 -7.23 -4.57 6.08
C ALA A 427 -6.23 -4.66 4.93
N ARG A 428 -5.98 -5.88 4.44
CA ARG A 428 -5.08 -6.11 3.31
C ARG A 428 -5.67 -7.09 2.31
N GLY A 429 -5.54 -6.74 1.04
CA GLY A 429 -5.78 -7.65 -0.06
C GLY A 429 -4.53 -8.45 -0.37
N VAL A 430 -4.52 -9.73 -0.05
CA VAL A 430 -3.34 -10.59 -0.20
C VAL A 430 -3.66 -11.88 -0.91
N ASP A 431 -2.61 -12.51 -1.43
CA ASP A 431 -2.59 -13.95 -1.60
C ASP A 431 -2.14 -14.56 -0.28
N TYR A 432 -3.00 -15.34 0.39
CA TYR A 432 -2.77 -15.75 1.77
C TYR A 432 -1.49 -16.61 1.89
N GLU A 433 -1.24 -17.50 0.94
CA GLU A 433 -0.08 -18.39 0.97
C GLU A 433 1.23 -17.60 0.84
N ASN A 434 1.30 -16.67 -0.12
CA ASN A 434 2.47 -15.83 -0.30
C ASN A 434 2.69 -14.88 0.88
N PHE A 435 1.60 -14.33 1.44
CA PHE A 435 1.66 -13.52 2.66
C PHE A 435 2.22 -14.32 3.82
N ALA A 436 1.64 -15.49 4.11
CA ALA A 436 2.02 -16.34 5.22
C ALA A 436 3.50 -16.75 5.17
N ARG A 437 4.02 -17.05 3.97
CA ARG A 437 5.43 -17.43 3.77
C ARG A 437 6.41 -16.34 4.21
N ILE A 438 6.06 -15.06 4.02
CA ILE A 438 6.95 -13.93 4.34
C ILE A 438 6.70 -13.39 5.75
N SER A 439 5.43 -13.29 6.15
CA SER A 439 5.08 -12.76 7.47
C SER A 439 5.25 -13.78 8.58
N GLY A 440 5.42 -15.06 8.27
CA GLY A 440 5.34 -16.16 9.24
C GLY A 440 3.95 -16.23 9.87
N ALA A 441 2.90 -16.03 9.06
CA ALA A 441 1.53 -16.04 9.57
C ALA A 441 0.99 -17.47 9.62
N ASP A 442 0.59 -17.91 10.82
CA ASP A 442 0.06 -19.23 11.06
C ASP A 442 -1.43 -19.17 11.41
N ILE A 443 -2.21 -20.13 10.94
CA ILE A 443 -3.63 -20.22 11.30
C ILE A 443 -3.76 -20.91 12.64
N VAL A 444 -4.29 -20.20 13.62
CA VAL A 444 -4.50 -20.71 14.99
C VAL A 444 -5.93 -21.22 15.20
N GLU A 445 -6.88 -20.76 14.40
CA GLU A 445 -8.29 -21.16 14.45
C GLU A 445 -8.90 -21.13 13.05
N GLY A 446 -9.74 -22.11 12.72
CA GLY A 446 -10.39 -22.19 11.40
C GLY A 446 -9.46 -22.64 10.28
N ARG A 447 -9.55 -22.00 9.10
CA ARG A 447 -8.82 -22.35 7.87
C ARG A 447 -8.40 -21.14 7.05
N ALA A 448 -7.55 -21.38 6.04
CA ALA A 448 -7.14 -20.37 5.08
C ALA A 448 -8.31 -19.99 4.15
N PRO A 449 -8.34 -18.76 3.61
CA PRO A 449 -9.36 -18.34 2.69
C PRO A 449 -9.13 -18.99 1.32
N GLN A 450 -10.18 -19.60 0.77
CA GLN A 450 -10.23 -20.31 -0.50
C GLN A 450 -11.15 -19.61 -1.51
N ALA A 451 -12.16 -18.87 -1.01
CA ALA A 451 -13.08 -18.10 -1.84
C ALA A 451 -12.83 -16.57 -1.73
N PRO A 452 -13.22 -15.77 -2.75
CA PRO A 452 -12.96 -14.33 -2.75
C PRO A 452 -13.61 -13.56 -1.60
N ASP A 453 -14.75 -14.04 -1.14
CA ASP A 453 -15.60 -13.52 -0.06
C ASP A 453 -15.24 -14.12 1.30
N GLU A 454 -14.13 -14.84 1.42
CA GLU A 454 -13.60 -15.28 2.70
C GLU A 454 -12.48 -14.34 3.17
N ALA A 455 -12.36 -14.23 4.48
CA ALA A 455 -11.36 -13.42 5.16
C ALA A 455 -10.77 -14.15 6.36
N VAL A 456 -9.56 -13.75 6.73
CA VAL A 456 -8.87 -14.23 7.93
C VAL A 456 -8.54 -13.02 8.82
N ALA A 457 -8.90 -13.11 10.09
CA ALA A 457 -8.66 -12.03 11.05
C ALA A 457 -7.36 -12.27 11.83
N GLY A 458 -6.50 -11.26 11.91
CA GLY A 458 -5.31 -11.31 12.77
C GLY A 458 -5.67 -11.40 14.25
N THR A 459 -4.92 -12.18 15.05
CA THR A 459 -5.19 -12.35 16.49
C THR A 459 -5.00 -11.08 17.32
N LYS A 460 -4.23 -10.10 16.81
CA LYS A 460 -3.98 -8.80 17.44
C LYS A 460 -4.91 -7.70 16.90
N LEU A 461 -5.82 -8.04 15.98
CA LEU A 461 -6.83 -7.11 15.50
C LEU A 461 -7.82 -6.81 16.64
N GLY A 462 -8.08 -5.53 16.90
CA GLY A 462 -9.07 -5.11 17.90
C GLY A 462 -10.49 -5.30 17.38
N GLY A 463 -11.39 -5.80 18.24
CA GLY A 463 -12.77 -6.12 17.90
C GLY A 463 -13.05 -7.63 17.94
N ASP A 464 -14.34 -7.99 17.97
CA ASP A 464 -14.77 -9.39 17.87
C ASP A 464 -14.87 -9.80 16.40
N PHE A 465 -14.05 -10.79 16.03
CA PHE A 465 -14.06 -11.46 14.74
C PHE A 465 -14.09 -12.96 15.01
N ALA A 466 -15.30 -13.53 15.03
CA ALA A 466 -15.49 -14.95 15.29
C ALA A 466 -15.40 -15.75 13.98
N VAL A 467 -14.83 -16.96 14.04
CA VAL A 467 -14.84 -17.86 12.88
C VAL A 467 -16.29 -18.30 12.59
N GLY A 468 -16.70 -18.22 11.32
CA GLY A 468 -18.07 -18.43 10.84
C GLY A 468 -18.95 -17.17 10.84
N GLU A 469 -18.43 -16.03 11.30
CA GLU A 469 -19.15 -14.75 11.25
C GLU A 469 -19.06 -14.12 9.85
N THR A 470 -20.18 -13.65 9.31
CA THR A 470 -20.19 -12.84 8.08
C THR A 470 -20.29 -11.36 8.39
N ILE A 471 -19.28 -10.59 7.99
CA ILE A 471 -19.17 -9.16 8.27
C ILE A 471 -19.39 -8.33 7.00
N THR A 472 -19.97 -7.15 7.16
CA THR A 472 -20.09 -6.15 6.08
C THR A 472 -18.89 -5.21 6.15
N ILE A 473 -18.25 -4.99 5.00
CA ILE A 473 -17.09 -4.10 4.85
C ILE A 473 -17.33 -3.09 3.73
N GLY A 474 -17.00 -1.85 4.04
CA GLY A 474 -17.06 -0.73 3.12
C GLY A 474 -15.80 -0.61 2.26
N GLY A 475 -15.90 0.18 1.20
CA GLY A 475 -14.76 0.51 0.36
C GLY A 475 -13.70 1.31 1.12
N SER A 476 -12.43 1.19 0.71
CA SER A 476 -11.30 1.95 1.23
C SER A 476 -11.16 3.27 0.45
N THR A 477 -10.60 3.22 -0.76
CA THR A 477 -10.35 4.39 -1.62
C THR A 477 -11.39 4.58 -2.72
N ARG A 478 -12.28 3.61 -2.91
CA ARG A 478 -13.36 3.57 -3.91
C ARG A 478 -14.69 3.31 -3.20
N SER A 479 -15.78 3.87 -3.70
CA SER A 479 -17.11 3.64 -3.12
C SER A 479 -17.61 2.22 -3.41
N ALA A 480 -17.70 1.37 -2.39
CA ALA A 480 -18.01 -0.04 -2.54
C ALA A 480 -18.56 -0.66 -1.25
N VAL A 481 -19.25 -1.79 -1.40
CA VAL A 481 -19.63 -2.69 -0.31
C VAL A 481 -19.28 -4.12 -0.66
N ALA A 482 -18.78 -4.87 0.32
CA ALA A 482 -18.65 -6.31 0.27
C ALA A 482 -19.11 -6.92 1.59
N ARG A 483 -19.42 -8.22 1.57
CA ARG A 483 -19.61 -9.05 2.75
C ARG A 483 -18.59 -10.15 2.68
N VAL A 484 -17.94 -10.43 3.81
CA VAL A 484 -16.92 -11.47 3.91
C VAL A 484 -17.16 -12.36 5.12
N GLU A 485 -16.98 -13.66 4.94
CA GLU A 485 -17.01 -14.63 6.02
C GLU A 485 -15.62 -14.75 6.66
N ILE A 486 -15.55 -14.65 7.98
CA ILE A 486 -14.33 -14.92 8.73
C ILE A 486 -14.15 -16.44 8.82
N VAL A 487 -13.28 -17.01 8.01
CA VAL A 487 -13.06 -18.47 7.97
C VAL A 487 -11.90 -18.94 8.84
N GLY A 488 -11.11 -18.00 9.37
CA GLY A 488 -10.02 -18.32 10.27
C GLY A 488 -9.45 -17.12 11.03
N ARG A 489 -8.62 -17.41 12.03
CA ARG A 489 -7.79 -16.45 12.75
C ARG A 489 -6.32 -16.78 12.57
N THR A 490 -5.52 -15.76 12.28
CA THR A 490 -4.07 -15.92 12.05
C THR A 490 -3.24 -15.18 13.07
N GLU A 491 -2.19 -15.84 13.56
CA GLU A 491 -1.16 -15.22 14.39
C GLU A 491 0.04 -14.85 13.51
N ALA A 492 0.48 -13.59 13.62
CA ALA A 492 1.67 -13.11 12.95
C ALA A 492 2.40 -12.08 13.83
N PRO A 493 3.74 -11.94 13.69
CA PRO A 493 4.53 -10.96 14.41
C PRO A 493 4.12 -9.51 14.08
N GLY A 494 4.40 -8.62 15.03
CA GLY A 494 4.19 -7.17 14.88
C GLY A 494 2.82 -6.75 14.34
N ALA A 495 2.82 -5.80 13.39
CA ALA A 495 1.63 -5.24 12.77
C ALA A 495 0.94 -6.17 11.76
N ASP A 496 1.58 -7.27 11.36
CA ASP A 496 1.01 -8.21 10.41
C ASP A 496 -0.11 -9.06 11.04
N GLY A 497 -0.02 -9.30 12.36
CA GLY A 497 -1.10 -9.95 13.12
C GLY A 497 -2.26 -9.01 13.51
N ALA A 498 -2.21 -7.74 13.12
CA ALA A 498 -3.18 -6.71 13.48
C ALA A 498 -3.98 -6.20 12.26
N ALA A 499 -4.24 -7.07 11.28
CA ALA A 499 -4.99 -6.72 10.08
C ALA A 499 -6.05 -7.78 9.73
N LEU A 500 -7.11 -7.36 9.04
CA LEU A 500 -8.05 -8.23 8.37
C LEU A 500 -7.52 -8.58 6.97
N LEU A 501 -7.31 -9.86 6.68
CA LEU A 501 -6.81 -10.33 5.39
C LEU A 501 -7.99 -10.76 4.52
N VAL A 502 -8.13 -10.13 3.36
CA VAL A 502 -9.15 -10.45 2.35
C VAL A 502 -8.48 -10.85 1.03
N SER A 503 -9.21 -11.51 0.15
CA SER A 503 -8.70 -11.83 -1.18
C SER A 503 -8.31 -10.57 -1.97
N ARG A 504 -7.29 -10.67 -2.83
CA ARG A 504 -6.91 -9.58 -3.78
C ARG A 504 -8.10 -9.12 -4.64
N ARG A 505 -9.04 -10.02 -4.95
CA ARG A 505 -10.24 -9.69 -5.73
C ARG A 505 -11.18 -8.78 -4.96
N THR A 506 -11.46 -9.09 -3.69
CA THR A 506 -12.29 -8.25 -2.80
C THR A 506 -11.60 -6.93 -2.54
N ALA A 507 -10.30 -6.94 -2.27
CA ALA A 507 -9.54 -5.70 -2.08
C ALA A 507 -9.56 -4.76 -3.30
N ARG A 508 -9.50 -5.29 -4.52
CA ARG A 508 -9.65 -4.47 -5.75
C ARG A 508 -11.03 -3.88 -5.91
N HIS A 509 -12.08 -4.59 -5.47
CA HIS A 509 -13.44 -4.03 -5.45
C HIS A 509 -13.56 -2.87 -4.46
N LEU A 510 -12.92 -3.01 -3.30
CA LEU A 510 -12.92 -2.00 -2.24
C LEU A 510 -11.91 -0.86 -2.50
N SER A 511 -11.06 -0.93 -3.52
CA SER A 511 -10.00 0.06 -3.75
C SER A 511 -9.91 0.55 -5.20
N GLY A 512 -9.13 1.62 -5.40
CA GLY A 512 -8.81 2.14 -6.73
C GLY A 512 -7.83 1.28 -7.55
N VAL A 513 -7.31 0.17 -7.00
CA VAL A 513 -6.23 -0.62 -7.62
C VAL A 513 -6.73 -1.41 -8.82
N ARG A 514 -6.01 -1.31 -9.94
CA ARG A 514 -6.37 -1.97 -11.21
C ARG A 514 -6.04 -3.46 -11.18
N PRO A 515 -6.76 -4.30 -11.98
CA PRO A 515 -6.34 -5.68 -12.21
C PRO A 515 -4.89 -5.76 -12.70
N GLY A 516 -4.14 -6.73 -12.17
CA GLY A 516 -2.71 -6.89 -12.47
C GLY A 516 -1.76 -6.02 -11.65
N ASN A 517 -2.28 -5.09 -10.83
CA ASN A 517 -1.46 -4.26 -9.93
C ASN A 517 -1.77 -4.54 -8.46
N VAL A 518 -0.83 -4.12 -7.60
CA VAL A 518 -0.89 -4.06 -6.15
C VAL A 518 -0.33 -2.72 -5.67
N ASN A 519 -0.50 -2.41 -4.39
CA ASN A 519 0.07 -1.19 -3.81
C ASN A 519 1.56 -1.36 -3.54
N VAL A 520 1.95 -2.53 -3.04
CA VAL A 520 3.30 -2.84 -2.60
C VAL A 520 3.62 -4.31 -2.86
N ILE A 521 4.89 -4.58 -3.14
CA ILE A 521 5.43 -5.94 -3.14
C ILE A 521 6.31 -6.06 -1.90
N ARG A 522 5.96 -6.97 -0.99
CA ARG A 522 6.84 -7.37 0.10
C ARG A 522 7.71 -8.52 -0.37
N ALA A 523 9.00 -8.48 -0.06
CA ALA A 523 9.96 -9.53 -0.37
C ALA A 523 10.76 -9.92 0.88
N SER A 524 11.20 -11.17 1.00
CA SER A 524 12.05 -11.62 2.11
C SER A 524 13.41 -10.91 2.13
N ARG A 525 13.93 -10.55 0.95
CA ARG A 525 15.13 -9.73 0.75
C ARG A 525 15.01 -8.96 -0.56
N LEU A 526 15.80 -7.89 -0.72
CA LEU A 526 16.00 -7.30 -2.04
C LEU A 526 16.97 -8.19 -2.85
N PRO A 527 16.84 -8.27 -4.18
CA PRO A 527 17.88 -8.79 -5.06
C PRO A 527 19.25 -8.19 -4.71
N GLU A 528 20.30 -9.00 -4.81
CA GLU A 528 21.66 -8.51 -4.59
C GLU A 528 22.02 -7.54 -5.73
N PRO A 529 22.57 -6.35 -5.42
CA PRO A 529 23.07 -5.45 -6.46
C PRO A 529 24.24 -6.13 -7.18
N SER A 530 24.35 -5.91 -8.49
CA SER A 530 25.56 -6.26 -9.25
C SER A 530 26.77 -5.47 -8.71
N ASP A 531 27.98 -6.01 -8.82
CA ASP A 531 29.21 -5.37 -8.31
C ASP A 531 29.41 -3.91 -8.80
N ASP A 532 28.90 -3.58 -10.01
CA ASP A 532 28.97 -2.26 -10.64
C ASP A 532 27.62 -1.51 -10.67
N GLY A 533 26.58 -2.01 -9.99
CA GLY A 533 25.25 -1.39 -9.92
C GLY A 533 24.37 -1.45 -11.19
N VAL A 534 24.96 -1.62 -12.38
CA VAL A 534 24.24 -1.74 -13.66
C VAL A 534 24.15 -3.19 -14.13
N VAL A 535 22.93 -3.62 -14.49
CA VAL A 535 22.65 -4.98 -14.97
C VAL A 535 22.20 -4.97 -16.43
N VAL A 536 22.68 -5.94 -17.22
CA VAL A 536 22.21 -6.22 -18.58
C VAL A 536 20.88 -6.97 -18.51
N THR A 537 19.81 -6.32 -18.94
CA THR A 537 18.45 -6.85 -18.84
C THR A 537 18.06 -7.65 -20.07
N ASP A 538 18.47 -7.21 -21.25
CA ASP A 538 18.26 -7.90 -22.54
C ASP A 538 19.40 -7.63 -23.54
N ALA A 539 19.60 -8.53 -24.51
CA ALA A 539 20.53 -8.36 -25.61
C ALA A 539 20.13 -9.20 -26.84
N GLY A 540 19.86 -8.55 -27.97
CA GLY A 540 19.41 -9.22 -29.19
C GLY A 540 19.61 -8.39 -30.47
N PHE A 541 19.50 -9.06 -31.63
CA PHE A 541 19.50 -8.40 -32.93
C PHE A 541 18.06 -8.14 -33.38
N GLU A 542 17.80 -7.00 -34.04
CA GLU A 542 16.46 -6.67 -34.58
C GLU A 542 15.99 -7.65 -35.66
N SER A 543 16.93 -8.27 -36.37
CA SER A 543 16.69 -9.29 -37.39
C SER A 543 17.84 -10.31 -37.39
N GLU A 544 17.61 -11.47 -38.00
CA GLU A 544 18.65 -12.50 -38.13
C GLU A 544 19.92 -11.92 -38.79
N PRO A 545 21.10 -12.04 -38.14
CA PRO A 545 22.34 -11.49 -38.67
C PRO A 545 22.71 -12.03 -40.06
N VAL A 546 23.05 -11.14 -40.99
CA VAL A 546 23.50 -11.48 -42.34
C VAL A 546 25.00 -11.17 -42.49
N ALA A 547 25.72 -12.07 -43.15
CA ALA A 547 27.15 -11.95 -43.38
C ALA A 547 27.47 -10.74 -44.27
N ASP A 548 28.65 -10.18 -44.06
CA ASP A 548 29.18 -9.02 -44.81
C ASP A 548 28.33 -7.74 -44.69
N GLU A 549 27.37 -7.69 -43.76
CA GLU A 549 26.61 -6.49 -43.39
C GLU A 549 26.94 -6.05 -41.95
N PRO A 550 26.82 -4.74 -41.62
CA PRO A 550 26.98 -4.26 -40.25
C PRO A 550 25.97 -4.91 -39.32
N LEU A 551 26.46 -5.47 -38.22
CA LEU A 551 25.63 -6.15 -37.24
C LEU A 551 25.36 -5.22 -36.05
N ALA A 552 24.10 -4.87 -35.84
CA ALA A 552 23.68 -4.01 -34.75
C ALA A 552 22.96 -4.81 -33.67
N LEU A 553 23.61 -4.92 -32.52
CA LEU A 553 23.05 -5.53 -31.32
C LEU A 553 22.37 -4.44 -30.48
N GLU A 554 21.09 -4.61 -30.14
CA GLU A 554 20.45 -3.82 -29.09
C GLU A 554 20.70 -4.47 -27.73
N ILE A 555 21.06 -3.65 -26.75
CA ILE A 555 21.30 -4.05 -25.36
C ILE A 555 20.44 -3.17 -24.46
N ALA A 556 19.64 -3.80 -23.60
CA ALA A 556 18.88 -3.11 -22.56
C ALA A 556 19.63 -3.20 -21.23
N LEU A 557 19.68 -2.07 -20.52
CA LEU A 557 20.48 -1.88 -19.31
C LEU A 557 19.63 -1.20 -18.23
N SER A 558 19.86 -1.57 -16.97
CA SER A 558 19.19 -0.98 -15.82
C SER A 558 20.15 -0.72 -14.67
N ASN A 559 20.09 0.46 -14.06
CA ASN A 559 20.72 0.69 -12.76
C ASN A 559 19.86 0.09 -11.65
N THR A 560 20.48 -0.72 -10.81
CA THR A 560 19.87 -1.48 -9.71
C THR A 560 20.23 -0.90 -8.35
N ASP A 561 21.14 0.09 -8.32
CA ASP A 561 21.56 0.80 -7.13
C ASP A 561 20.71 2.04 -6.84
N PRO A 562 20.49 2.36 -5.54
CA PRO A 562 19.79 3.56 -5.11
C PRO A 562 20.61 4.85 -5.33
N ALA A 563 21.82 4.72 -5.88
CA ALA A 563 22.71 5.82 -6.26
C ALA A 563 23.00 5.74 -7.77
N PRO A 564 23.40 6.86 -8.40
CA PRO A 564 23.89 6.83 -9.77
C PRO A 564 25.08 5.85 -9.89
N ALA A 565 25.04 5.02 -10.92
CA ALA A 565 26.06 4.01 -11.18
C ALA A 565 26.69 4.25 -12.55
N GLU A 566 28.01 4.10 -12.60
CA GLU A 566 28.78 4.07 -13.84
C GLU A 566 29.30 2.64 -14.02
N ALA A 567 29.03 2.06 -15.18
CA ALA A 567 29.47 0.71 -15.51
C ALA A 567 30.05 0.66 -16.92
N SER A 568 31.09 -0.17 -17.07
CA SER A 568 31.67 -0.52 -18.36
C SER A 568 31.30 -1.96 -18.70
N ILE A 569 30.51 -2.14 -19.74
CA ILE A 569 30.00 -3.44 -20.15
C ILE A 569 30.76 -3.90 -21.39
N VAL A 570 31.43 -5.03 -21.26
CA VAL A 570 32.12 -5.66 -22.41
C VAL A 570 31.12 -6.48 -23.20
N VAL A 571 31.01 -6.16 -24.48
CA VAL A 571 30.15 -6.82 -25.46
C VAL A 571 31.05 -7.45 -26.52
N ALA A 572 30.97 -8.77 -26.72
CA ALA A 572 31.81 -9.48 -27.67
C ALA A 572 30.99 -10.37 -28.60
N LEU A 573 31.34 -10.37 -29.88
CA LEU A 573 30.79 -11.25 -30.90
C LEU A 573 31.96 -11.95 -31.60
N GLY A 574 32.21 -13.21 -31.25
CA GLY A 574 33.42 -13.94 -31.64
C GLY A 574 34.69 -13.24 -31.14
N ASP A 575 35.57 -12.83 -32.06
CA ASP A 575 36.83 -12.15 -31.73
C ASP A 575 36.66 -10.63 -31.56
N GLN A 576 35.54 -10.06 -32.00
CA GLN A 576 35.28 -8.62 -31.88
C GLN A 576 34.83 -8.29 -30.46
N ARG A 577 35.48 -7.31 -29.83
CA ARG A 577 35.09 -6.78 -28.52
C ARG A 577 34.80 -5.29 -28.62
N ARG A 578 33.74 -4.87 -27.94
CA ARG A 578 33.32 -3.48 -27.77
C ARG A 578 33.09 -3.24 -26.29
N GLU A 579 33.49 -2.06 -25.83
CA GLU A 579 33.28 -1.61 -24.46
C GLU A 579 32.20 -0.55 -24.49
N LEU A 580 31.22 -0.69 -23.61
CA LEU A 580 30.07 0.20 -23.52
C LEU A 580 30.04 0.82 -22.12
N ASP A 581 30.50 2.07 -22.05
CA ASP A 581 30.41 2.88 -20.85
C ASP A 581 29.01 3.48 -20.73
N VAL A 582 28.39 3.29 -19.57
CA VAL A 582 27.09 3.88 -19.24
C VAL A 582 27.11 4.50 -17.85
N ALA A 583 26.57 5.70 -17.76
CA ALA A 583 26.20 6.34 -16.51
C ALA A 583 24.68 6.37 -16.44
N LEU A 584 24.12 5.81 -15.37
CA LEU A 584 22.69 5.68 -15.18
C LEU A 584 22.33 6.21 -13.79
N GLU A 585 21.32 7.08 -13.72
CA GLU A 585 20.73 7.50 -12.46
C GLU A 585 20.07 6.30 -11.75
N ALA A 586 19.77 6.42 -10.45
CA ALA A 586 19.14 5.35 -9.68
C ALA A 586 17.84 4.87 -10.37
N GLY A 587 17.75 3.57 -10.68
CA GLY A 587 16.63 2.94 -11.39
C GLY A 587 16.38 3.42 -12.82
N GLU A 588 17.33 4.13 -13.45
CA GLU A 588 17.25 4.46 -14.86
C GLU A 588 17.39 3.19 -15.71
N THR A 589 16.57 3.10 -16.75
CA THR A 589 16.65 2.05 -17.78
C THR A 589 16.98 2.68 -19.13
N THR A 590 17.89 2.08 -19.88
CA THR A 590 18.29 2.59 -21.20
C THR A 590 18.49 1.45 -22.19
N ARG A 591 18.43 1.79 -23.48
CA ARG A 591 18.82 0.89 -24.57
C ARG A 591 20.00 1.48 -25.31
N ARG A 592 20.99 0.64 -25.59
CA ARG A 592 22.20 1.01 -26.32
C ARG A 592 22.38 0.06 -27.49
N ARG A 593 22.67 0.64 -28.65
CA ARG A 593 23.01 -0.09 -29.87
C ARG A 593 24.52 -0.23 -29.94
N VAL A 594 25.00 -1.45 -30.11
CA VAL A 594 26.41 -1.77 -30.30
C VAL A 594 26.59 -2.32 -31.70
N GLU A 595 27.45 -1.66 -32.48
CA GLU A 595 27.73 -2.04 -33.86
C GLU A 595 29.02 -2.86 -33.94
N PHE A 596 28.91 -4.01 -34.60
CA PHE A 596 30.03 -4.87 -34.94
C PHE A 596 30.38 -4.72 -36.42
N GLU A 597 31.66 -4.88 -36.71
CA GLU A 597 32.12 -4.96 -38.10
C GLU A 597 31.54 -6.21 -38.77
N PRO A 598 31.29 -6.16 -40.09
CA PRO A 598 30.79 -7.31 -40.81
C PRO A 598 31.63 -8.56 -40.59
N VAL A 599 30.97 -9.69 -40.35
CA VAL A 599 31.61 -11.01 -40.21
C VAL A 599 31.16 -11.95 -41.31
N SER A 600 31.97 -12.97 -41.58
CA SER A 600 31.60 -14.07 -42.46
C SER A 600 30.43 -14.86 -41.89
N ALA A 601 29.76 -15.65 -42.71
CA ALA A 601 28.72 -16.54 -42.19
C ALA A 601 29.30 -17.65 -41.31
N GLY A 602 28.57 -18.01 -40.27
CA GLY A 602 29.02 -18.98 -39.27
C GLY A 602 28.25 -18.86 -37.96
N SER A 603 28.65 -19.66 -36.97
CA SER A 603 28.16 -19.54 -35.61
C SER A 603 29.20 -18.83 -34.76
N TYR A 604 28.79 -17.79 -34.05
CA TYR A 604 29.63 -16.95 -33.21
C TYR A 604 29.10 -16.98 -31.77
N GLU A 605 30.01 -16.96 -30.80
CA GLU A 605 29.64 -16.73 -29.41
C GLU A 605 29.39 -15.23 -29.20
N LEU A 606 28.23 -14.88 -28.65
CA LEU A 606 27.89 -13.53 -28.21
C LEU A 606 27.97 -13.49 -26.68
N SER A 607 28.85 -12.66 -26.13
CA SER A 607 28.93 -12.38 -24.71
C SER A 607 28.58 -10.92 -24.41
N VAL A 608 27.72 -10.68 -23.43
CA VAL A 608 27.33 -9.34 -22.98
C VAL A 608 27.43 -9.31 -21.45
N GLY A 609 28.50 -8.71 -20.93
CA GLY A 609 28.88 -8.88 -19.52
C GLY A 609 29.04 -10.37 -19.18
N ASP A 610 28.26 -10.85 -18.21
CA ASP A 610 28.28 -12.26 -17.78
C ASP A 610 27.40 -13.19 -18.62
N ARG A 611 26.52 -12.65 -19.48
CA ARG A 611 25.64 -13.47 -20.33
C ARG A 611 26.38 -13.97 -21.55
N ARG A 612 26.15 -15.24 -21.93
CA ARG A 612 26.70 -15.87 -23.13
C ARG A 612 25.60 -16.56 -23.93
N SER A 613 25.63 -16.40 -25.25
CA SER A 613 24.70 -17.02 -26.20
C SER A 613 25.40 -17.34 -27.52
N THR A 614 24.77 -18.15 -28.36
CA THR A 614 25.30 -18.49 -29.70
C THR A 614 24.45 -17.83 -30.77
N VAL A 615 25.09 -17.05 -31.63
CA VAL A 615 24.46 -16.31 -32.73
C VAL A 615 24.87 -16.92 -34.06
N ARG A 616 23.91 -17.16 -34.94
CA ARG A 616 24.17 -17.69 -36.28
C ARG A 616 24.05 -16.56 -37.31
N VAL A 617 25.15 -16.28 -37.99
CA VAL A 617 25.21 -15.31 -39.09
C VAL A 617 24.97 -16.05 -40.41
N GLN A 618 23.92 -15.67 -41.11
CA GLN A 618 23.50 -16.29 -42.37
C GLN A 618 24.34 -15.78 -43.54
N ARG A 619 24.49 -16.58 -44.59
CA ARG A 619 25.09 -16.08 -45.83
C ARG A 619 24.11 -15.18 -46.56
N ARG A 620 24.60 -14.10 -47.18
CA ARG A 620 23.76 -13.17 -47.95
C ARG A 620 22.96 -13.89 -49.05
N ASP A 621 23.58 -14.88 -49.69
CA ASP A 621 23.00 -15.69 -50.76
C ASP A 621 22.18 -16.90 -50.26
N GLN A 622 21.97 -17.03 -48.95
CA GLN A 622 21.11 -18.07 -48.38
C GLN A 622 19.67 -17.81 -48.81
N LEU A 623 19.07 -18.80 -49.47
CA LEU A 623 17.71 -18.68 -50.01
C LEU A 623 16.67 -19.15 -48.99
N SER A 624 15.45 -18.63 -49.12
CA SER A 624 14.24 -19.10 -48.44
C SER A 624 13.05 -19.11 -49.41
N ILE A 625 12.15 -20.11 -49.30
CA ILE A 625 10.95 -20.24 -50.12
C ILE A 625 9.74 -19.82 -49.28
N ARG A 626 9.01 -18.79 -49.72
CA ARG A 626 7.78 -18.31 -49.10
C ARG A 626 6.55 -18.65 -49.96
N GLY A 627 5.44 -18.89 -49.28
CA GLY A 627 4.13 -19.10 -49.93
C GLY A 627 3.88 -20.49 -50.51
N LEU A 628 4.79 -21.45 -50.33
CA LEU A 628 4.56 -22.85 -50.72
C LEU A 628 3.51 -23.48 -49.77
N PRO A 629 2.40 -24.05 -50.29
CA PRO A 629 1.40 -24.68 -49.44
C PRO A 629 1.89 -26.04 -48.91
N ALA A 630 1.51 -26.39 -47.67
CA ALA A 630 1.86 -27.68 -47.08
C ALA A 630 1.23 -28.89 -47.81
N SER A 631 0.11 -28.67 -48.51
CA SER A 631 -0.51 -29.68 -49.37
C SER A 631 -1.15 -29.07 -50.61
N ALA A 632 -1.16 -29.81 -51.70
CA ALA A 632 -1.68 -29.33 -52.99
C ALA A 632 -2.30 -30.48 -53.80
N PRO A 633 -3.32 -30.23 -54.63
CA PRO A 633 -3.82 -31.22 -55.58
C PRO A 633 -2.84 -31.46 -56.73
N PRO A 634 -2.82 -32.67 -57.33
CA PRO A 634 -2.00 -32.95 -58.50
C PRO A 634 -2.43 -32.07 -59.71
N GLY A 635 -1.46 -31.73 -60.55
CA GLY A 635 -1.62 -30.83 -61.70
C GLY A 635 -1.70 -29.34 -61.33
N SER A 636 -1.44 -28.99 -60.07
CA SER A 636 -1.52 -27.60 -59.60
C SER A 636 -0.21 -26.83 -59.79
N ARG A 637 -0.29 -25.50 -59.71
CA ARG A 637 0.85 -24.58 -59.97
C ARG A 637 0.88 -23.43 -58.96
N PRO A 638 1.13 -23.67 -57.66
CA PRO A 638 1.23 -22.60 -56.68
C PRO A 638 2.33 -21.58 -57.06
N LEU A 639 2.03 -20.30 -56.88
CA LEU A 639 2.99 -19.21 -56.93
C LEU A 639 3.79 -19.20 -55.62
N VAL A 640 5.11 -19.33 -55.73
CA VAL A 640 6.04 -19.19 -54.61
C VAL A 640 6.97 -18.02 -54.85
N GLU A 641 7.49 -17.47 -53.76
CA GLU A 641 8.43 -16.36 -53.74
C GLU A 641 9.74 -16.86 -53.14
N VAL A 642 10.85 -16.67 -53.86
CA VAL A 642 12.18 -17.00 -53.36
C VAL A 642 12.86 -15.70 -53.00
N ILE A 643 13.35 -15.62 -51.76
CA ILE A 643 14.07 -14.48 -51.23
C ILE A 643 15.45 -14.90 -50.74
N ASP A 644 16.35 -13.95 -50.60
CA ASP A 644 17.62 -14.12 -49.91
C ASP A 644 17.51 -13.82 -48.40
N ALA A 645 18.61 -13.97 -47.66
CA ALA A 645 18.66 -13.74 -46.21
C ALA A 645 18.37 -12.28 -45.80
N THR A 646 18.49 -11.33 -46.73
CA THR A 646 18.14 -9.92 -46.49
C THR A 646 16.64 -9.64 -46.71
N GLY A 647 15.90 -10.65 -47.19
CA GLY A 647 14.50 -10.52 -47.58
C GLY A 647 14.30 -9.95 -48.99
N ALA A 648 15.37 -9.76 -49.76
CA ALA A 648 15.28 -9.26 -51.13
C ALA A 648 14.84 -10.38 -52.10
N PRO A 649 14.06 -10.07 -53.15
CA PRO A 649 13.64 -11.07 -54.13
C PRO A 649 14.83 -11.66 -54.89
N ALA A 650 14.92 -12.99 -54.93
CA ALA A 650 16.00 -13.70 -55.59
C ALA A 650 15.64 -14.01 -57.06
N ALA A 651 16.12 -13.18 -57.99
CA ALA A 651 15.80 -13.29 -59.41
C ALA A 651 16.63 -14.35 -60.15
N GLY A 652 16.03 -15.03 -61.14
CA GLY A 652 16.71 -15.99 -62.01
C GLY A 652 17.16 -17.30 -61.35
N VAL A 653 16.75 -17.57 -60.11
CA VAL A 653 17.07 -18.77 -59.32
C VAL A 653 16.31 -19.97 -59.87
N SER A 654 16.99 -21.11 -60.04
CA SER A 654 16.37 -22.38 -60.41
C SER A 654 15.52 -22.92 -59.26
N VAL A 655 14.24 -23.19 -59.52
CA VAL A 655 13.34 -23.87 -58.59
C VAL A 655 12.94 -25.20 -59.20
N ARG A 656 13.31 -26.29 -58.54
CA ARG A 656 13.05 -27.66 -58.96
C ARG A 656 11.99 -28.29 -58.07
N ALA A 657 11.02 -28.95 -58.68
CA ALA A 657 10.04 -29.78 -58.00
C ALA A 657 9.83 -31.04 -58.84
N ALA A 658 10.19 -32.19 -58.29
CA ALA A 658 10.33 -33.44 -59.05
C ALA A 658 11.17 -33.21 -60.34
N ASP A 659 10.68 -33.64 -61.51
CA ASP A 659 11.37 -33.50 -62.80
C ASP A 659 11.24 -32.10 -63.44
N ALA A 660 10.51 -31.17 -62.81
CA ALA A 660 10.25 -29.85 -63.38
C ALA A 660 11.18 -28.78 -62.80
N GLU A 661 11.91 -28.10 -63.69
CA GLU A 661 12.72 -26.92 -63.34
C GLU A 661 12.12 -25.64 -63.95
N ARG A 662 12.04 -24.60 -63.13
CA ARG A 662 11.63 -23.25 -63.51
C ARG A 662 12.61 -22.24 -62.93
N ARG A 663 12.56 -21.00 -63.43
CA ARG A 663 13.36 -19.90 -62.87
C ARG A 663 12.44 -18.81 -62.33
N THR A 664 12.87 -18.17 -61.25
CA THR A 664 12.19 -17.00 -60.69
C THR A 664 12.30 -15.79 -61.63
N GLY A 665 11.25 -14.97 -61.64
CA GLY A 665 11.25 -13.67 -62.32
C GLY A 665 12.07 -12.63 -61.57
N ASP A 666 12.07 -11.40 -62.08
CA ASP A 666 12.77 -10.25 -61.45
C ASP A 666 12.19 -9.89 -60.07
N ASP A 667 10.94 -10.30 -59.80
CA ASP A 667 10.24 -10.17 -58.53
C ASP A 667 10.47 -11.37 -57.59
N GLY A 668 11.39 -12.28 -57.92
CA GLY A 668 11.70 -13.48 -57.13
C GLY A 668 10.61 -14.54 -57.16
N ARG A 669 9.56 -14.39 -57.98
CA ARG A 669 8.39 -15.27 -57.97
C ARG A 669 8.42 -16.29 -59.10
N VAL A 670 7.86 -17.48 -58.84
CA VAL A 670 7.74 -18.55 -59.83
C VAL A 670 6.53 -19.43 -59.53
N ARG A 671 5.90 -19.98 -60.57
CA ARG A 671 4.86 -21.01 -60.42
C ARG A 671 5.49 -22.40 -60.50
N VAL A 672 5.35 -23.16 -59.42
CA VAL A 672 5.95 -24.49 -59.27
C VAL A 672 4.93 -25.56 -59.68
N PRO A 673 5.18 -26.36 -60.73
CA PRO A 673 4.24 -27.40 -61.13
C PRO A 673 4.32 -28.62 -60.22
N LEU A 674 3.18 -29.07 -59.68
CA LEU A 674 3.06 -30.21 -58.78
C LEU A 674 2.19 -31.29 -59.45
N ASN A 675 2.81 -32.20 -60.20
CA ASN A 675 2.10 -33.17 -61.04
C ASN A 675 1.98 -34.56 -60.42
N GLU A 676 2.97 -34.97 -59.62
CA GLU A 676 3.05 -36.32 -59.05
C GLU A 676 2.48 -36.34 -57.64
N THR A 677 1.69 -37.37 -57.31
CA THR A 677 1.16 -37.59 -55.97
C THR A 677 2.26 -38.14 -55.04
N GLY A 678 2.35 -37.61 -53.83
CA GLY A 678 3.40 -37.96 -52.87
C GLY A 678 3.99 -36.72 -52.21
N ASP A 679 5.02 -36.90 -51.38
CA ASP A 679 5.77 -35.79 -50.81
C ASP A 679 6.79 -35.32 -51.86
N THR A 680 6.64 -34.08 -52.33
CA THR A 680 7.53 -33.45 -53.33
C THR A 680 8.40 -32.42 -52.63
N GLU A 681 9.71 -32.56 -52.75
CA GLU A 681 10.65 -31.51 -52.35
C GLU A 681 10.71 -30.43 -53.44
N VAL A 682 10.55 -29.18 -53.00
CA VAL A 682 10.74 -27.98 -53.80
C VAL A 682 12.05 -27.37 -53.37
N VAL A 683 13.03 -27.38 -54.28
CA VAL A 683 14.39 -26.90 -54.03
C VAL A 683 14.62 -25.64 -54.85
N ALA A 684 14.91 -24.52 -54.18
CA ALA A 684 15.30 -23.27 -54.83
C ALA A 684 16.81 -23.07 -54.70
N GLY A 685 17.50 -23.01 -55.83
CA GLY A 685 18.95 -22.88 -55.93
C GLY A 685 19.69 -24.21 -55.97
N ASP A 686 21.01 -24.13 -55.83
CA ASP A 686 21.95 -25.25 -55.91
C ASP A 686 22.98 -25.16 -54.77
N GLY A 687 23.38 -26.31 -54.22
CA GLY A 687 24.43 -26.40 -53.20
C GLY A 687 24.00 -25.93 -51.81
N GLY A 688 24.95 -25.42 -51.01
CA GLY A 688 24.73 -25.12 -49.59
C GLY A 688 23.87 -23.88 -49.29
N THR A 689 23.47 -23.10 -50.30
CA THR A 689 22.56 -21.93 -50.18
C THR A 689 21.12 -22.29 -50.47
N ALA A 690 20.88 -23.48 -51.01
CA ALA A 690 19.58 -23.85 -51.52
C ALA A 690 18.56 -23.89 -50.38
N ALA A 691 17.36 -23.40 -50.68
CA ALA A 691 16.21 -23.57 -49.82
C ALA A 691 15.49 -24.85 -50.23
N THR A 692 15.11 -25.68 -49.27
CA THR A 692 14.31 -26.88 -49.52
C THR A 692 13.06 -26.81 -48.67
N GLU A 693 11.91 -26.95 -49.32
CA GLU A 693 10.61 -27.05 -48.67
C GLU A 693 9.85 -28.26 -49.20
N THR A 694 8.99 -28.87 -48.38
CA THR A 694 8.25 -30.08 -48.78
C THR A 694 6.76 -29.79 -48.91
N VAL A 695 6.17 -30.14 -50.06
CA VAL A 695 4.72 -30.09 -50.28
C VAL A 695 4.17 -31.50 -50.46
N ARG A 696 3.04 -31.80 -49.79
CA ARG A 696 2.37 -33.10 -49.91
C ARG A 696 1.29 -33.03 -50.98
N VAL A 697 1.52 -33.69 -52.11
CA VAL A 697 0.60 -33.70 -53.25
C VAL A 697 -0.38 -34.86 -53.12
N ARG A 698 -1.68 -34.57 -52.96
CA ARG A 698 -2.74 -35.59 -52.80
C ARG A 698 -3.99 -35.21 -53.58
N GLU A 699 -4.70 -36.19 -54.13
CA GLU A 699 -5.94 -35.96 -54.88
C GLU A 699 -7.03 -35.25 -54.07
N GLU A 700 -7.08 -35.53 -52.76
CA GLU A 700 -8.06 -34.94 -51.83
C GLU A 700 -7.69 -33.52 -51.34
N ALA A 701 -6.50 -33.03 -51.66
CA ALA A 701 -6.04 -31.72 -51.21
C ALA A 701 -6.79 -30.59 -51.93
N ARG A 702 -7.22 -29.58 -51.16
CA ARG A 702 -7.92 -28.41 -51.69
C ARG A 702 -6.96 -27.25 -51.88
N ARG A 703 -7.20 -26.41 -52.88
CA ARG A 703 -6.51 -25.12 -53.03
C ARG A 703 -6.97 -24.18 -51.92
N ARG A 704 -6.01 -23.66 -51.14
CA ARG A 704 -6.26 -22.76 -50.02
C ARG A 704 -5.16 -21.70 -49.89
N PRO A 705 -5.47 -20.51 -49.38
CA PRO A 705 -4.45 -19.52 -49.03
C PRO A 705 -3.42 -20.09 -48.05
N THR A 706 -2.17 -19.63 -48.16
CA THR A 706 -1.10 -19.87 -47.19
C THR A 706 -1.05 -18.72 -46.19
N ALA A 707 -0.50 -18.95 -45.00
CA ALA A 707 -0.40 -17.91 -44.00
C ALA A 707 0.86 -18.05 -43.15
N ASP A 708 1.50 -16.92 -42.86
CA ASP A 708 2.69 -16.81 -42.02
C ASP A 708 2.34 -15.94 -40.80
N LEU A 709 2.56 -16.48 -39.59
CA LEU A 709 2.26 -15.80 -38.33
C LEU A 709 3.56 -15.34 -37.68
N ASP A 710 3.62 -14.06 -37.35
CA ASP A 710 4.71 -13.43 -36.62
C ASP A 710 4.21 -12.67 -35.39
N VAL A 711 5.06 -12.53 -34.37
CA VAL A 711 4.76 -11.79 -33.14
C VAL A 711 5.94 -10.89 -32.83
N SER A 712 5.70 -9.57 -32.82
CA SER A 712 6.75 -8.58 -32.56
C SER A 712 6.47 -7.74 -31.31
N PRO A 713 7.44 -7.58 -30.40
CA PRO A 713 8.73 -8.32 -30.35
C PRO A 713 8.52 -9.80 -29.96
N ASP A 714 9.46 -10.67 -30.31
CA ASP A 714 9.42 -12.11 -29.97
C ASP A 714 9.59 -12.36 -28.45
N ASP A 715 10.33 -11.47 -27.77
CA ASP A 715 10.54 -11.48 -26.31
C ASP A 715 10.04 -10.18 -25.65
N PRO A 716 8.71 -9.96 -25.54
CA PRO A 716 8.16 -8.76 -24.93
C PRO A 716 8.30 -8.77 -23.40
N ASP A 717 8.61 -7.62 -22.81
CA ASP A 717 8.49 -7.35 -21.37
C ASP A 717 7.01 -7.41 -20.92
N VAL A 718 6.75 -7.72 -19.64
CA VAL A 718 5.42 -7.73 -18.99
C VAL A 718 4.61 -6.44 -19.19
N LEU A 719 5.26 -5.30 -19.49
CA LEU A 719 4.61 -4.01 -19.77
C LEU A 719 4.39 -3.73 -21.26
N VAL A 720 5.05 -4.46 -22.16
CA VAL A 720 4.90 -4.31 -23.61
C VAL A 720 3.70 -5.12 -24.08
N ARG A 721 2.93 -4.54 -25.01
CA ARG A 721 1.84 -5.25 -25.69
C ARG A 721 2.34 -5.71 -27.06
N PRO A 722 2.67 -7.01 -27.23
CA PRO A 722 3.14 -7.50 -28.51
C PRO A 722 2.06 -7.38 -29.59
N VAL A 723 2.48 -7.33 -30.83
CA VAL A 723 1.59 -7.30 -32.00
C VAL A 723 1.78 -8.60 -32.76
N ALA A 724 0.71 -9.40 -32.85
CA ALA A 724 0.66 -10.53 -33.76
C ALA A 724 0.27 -10.04 -35.15
N SER A 725 1.05 -10.40 -36.16
CA SER A 725 0.80 -10.13 -37.57
C SER A 725 0.70 -11.44 -38.34
N LEU A 726 -0.46 -11.66 -38.98
CA LEU A 726 -0.67 -12.78 -39.89
C LEU A 726 -0.66 -12.26 -41.32
N GLU A 727 0.32 -12.70 -42.11
CA GLU A 727 0.37 -12.47 -43.55
C GLU A 727 -0.30 -13.63 -44.27
N VAL A 728 -1.40 -13.38 -44.98
CA VAL A 728 -2.15 -14.39 -45.73
C VAL A 728 -1.91 -14.17 -47.22
N ARG A 729 -1.44 -15.21 -47.91
CA ARG A 729 -1.09 -15.20 -49.34
C ARG A 729 -2.00 -16.13 -50.13
N ASN A 730 -2.36 -15.72 -51.34
CA ASN A 730 -3.05 -16.57 -52.29
C ASN A 730 -2.10 -17.07 -53.39
N PRO A 731 -1.58 -18.31 -53.29
CA PRO A 731 -0.65 -18.83 -54.29
C PRO A 731 -1.36 -19.31 -55.58
N TRP A 732 -2.69 -19.28 -55.65
CA TRP A 732 -3.45 -19.89 -56.74
C TRP A 732 -3.90 -18.88 -57.79
N ASN A 733 -4.34 -19.38 -58.94
CA ASN A 733 -4.85 -18.56 -60.04
C ASN A 733 -6.37 -18.29 -59.95
N GLU A 734 -6.93 -18.32 -58.74
CA GLU A 734 -8.34 -18.09 -58.44
C GLU A 734 -8.47 -17.20 -57.20
N SER A 735 -9.58 -16.47 -57.04
CA SER A 735 -9.77 -15.59 -55.89
C SER A 735 -10.37 -16.34 -54.71
N PHE A 736 -10.01 -15.97 -53.48
CA PHE A 736 -10.56 -16.53 -52.26
C PHE A 736 -11.19 -15.45 -51.39
N GLU A 737 -12.35 -15.74 -50.82
CA GLU A 737 -12.90 -15.03 -49.68
C GLU A 737 -12.86 -15.98 -48.48
N THR A 738 -12.13 -15.61 -47.42
CA THR A 738 -11.93 -16.48 -46.27
C THR A 738 -11.97 -15.74 -44.96
N LEU A 739 -12.41 -16.45 -43.91
CA LEU A 739 -12.44 -15.93 -42.56
C LEU A 739 -11.11 -16.20 -41.88
N VAL A 740 -10.41 -15.16 -41.44
CA VAL A 740 -9.14 -15.24 -40.75
C VAL A 740 -9.37 -14.98 -39.26
N THR A 741 -8.90 -15.86 -38.40
CA THR A 741 -8.97 -15.67 -36.95
C THR A 741 -7.61 -15.79 -36.28
N LEU A 742 -7.21 -14.74 -35.57
CA LEU A 742 -6.05 -14.70 -34.69
C LEU A 742 -6.52 -14.92 -33.25
N THR A 743 -6.05 -16.00 -32.62
CA THR A 743 -6.37 -16.35 -31.23
C THR A 743 -5.12 -16.25 -30.39
N GLY A 744 -5.21 -15.53 -29.28
CA GLY A 744 -4.13 -15.37 -28.31
C GLY A 744 -4.63 -15.72 -26.90
N PRO A 745 -3.77 -15.56 -25.87
CA PRO A 745 -4.06 -16.10 -24.54
C PRO A 745 -5.31 -15.54 -23.85
N ALA A 746 -5.71 -14.30 -24.17
CA ALA A 746 -6.83 -13.62 -23.53
C ALA A 746 -7.91 -13.15 -24.52
N GLY A 747 -7.99 -13.75 -25.71
CA GLY A 747 -9.06 -13.42 -26.66
C GLY A 747 -8.74 -13.79 -28.11
N ARG A 748 -9.65 -13.42 -29.02
CA ARG A 748 -9.50 -13.66 -30.46
C ARG A 748 -10.02 -12.49 -31.31
N THR A 749 -9.48 -12.34 -32.51
CA THR A 749 -9.92 -11.37 -33.52
C THR A 749 -10.18 -12.09 -34.83
N THR A 750 -11.36 -11.86 -35.41
CA THR A 750 -11.81 -12.49 -36.64
C THR A 750 -12.10 -11.43 -37.71
N ARG A 751 -11.61 -11.64 -38.94
CA ARG A 751 -11.83 -10.77 -40.10
C ARG A 751 -12.04 -11.57 -41.37
N THR A 752 -12.98 -11.15 -42.22
CA THR A 752 -13.09 -11.66 -43.59
C THR A 752 -12.04 -10.97 -44.47
N VAL A 753 -11.33 -11.75 -45.27
CA VAL A 753 -10.28 -11.28 -46.19
C VAL A 753 -10.58 -11.80 -47.58
N GLU A 754 -10.63 -10.89 -48.55
CA GLU A 754 -10.68 -11.20 -49.98
C GLU A 754 -9.26 -11.15 -50.56
N LEU A 755 -8.89 -12.17 -51.33
CA LEU A 755 -7.56 -12.34 -51.93
C LEU A 755 -7.70 -12.65 -53.42
N ALA A 756 -7.27 -11.73 -54.28
CA ALA A 756 -7.09 -11.96 -55.71
C ALA A 756 -5.93 -12.94 -55.97
N PRO A 757 -5.80 -13.49 -57.19
CA PRO A 757 -4.69 -14.37 -57.55
C PRO A 757 -3.32 -13.73 -57.30
N GLY A 758 -2.47 -14.37 -56.48
CA GLY A 758 -1.16 -13.83 -56.11
C GLY A 758 -1.18 -12.67 -55.11
N GLU A 759 -2.35 -12.30 -54.57
CA GLU A 759 -2.46 -11.22 -53.58
C GLU A 759 -2.02 -11.67 -52.18
N THR A 760 -1.48 -10.72 -51.44
CA THR A 760 -1.07 -10.84 -50.03
C THR A 760 -1.85 -9.83 -49.19
N ARG A 761 -2.33 -10.23 -48.03
CA ARG A 761 -2.97 -9.34 -47.03
C ARG A 761 -2.45 -9.61 -45.63
N THR A 762 -2.21 -8.55 -44.87
CA THR A 762 -1.79 -8.66 -43.46
C THR A 762 -2.94 -8.34 -42.51
N VAL A 763 -3.17 -9.21 -41.54
CA VAL A 763 -4.12 -9.01 -40.44
C VAL A 763 -3.33 -8.92 -39.15
N THR A 764 -3.50 -7.82 -38.41
CA THR A 764 -2.78 -7.61 -37.15
C THR A 764 -3.72 -7.61 -35.94
N ARG A 765 -3.21 -8.06 -34.80
CA ARG A 765 -3.84 -7.95 -33.49
C ARG A 765 -2.80 -7.55 -32.46
N ARG A 766 -3.10 -6.48 -31.71
CA ARG A 766 -2.34 -6.15 -30.50
C ARG A 766 -2.78 -7.09 -29.38
N LEU A 767 -1.84 -7.83 -28.81
CA LEU A 767 -2.04 -8.79 -27.74
C LEU A 767 -2.06 -8.10 -26.37
N GLU A 768 -2.60 -8.79 -25.38
CA GLU A 768 -2.64 -8.33 -24.00
C GLU A 768 -1.28 -8.51 -23.31
N ARG A 769 -1.02 -7.70 -22.29
CA ARG A 769 0.12 -7.90 -21.39
C ARG A 769 -0.03 -9.22 -20.64
N ARG A 770 1.07 -9.93 -20.44
CA ARG A 770 1.09 -11.21 -19.73
C ARG A 770 2.20 -11.21 -18.67
N PRO A 771 2.04 -11.99 -17.58
CA PRO A 771 3.15 -12.30 -16.67
C PRO A 771 4.30 -13.01 -17.41
N PRO A 772 5.51 -13.09 -16.82
CA PRO A 772 6.62 -13.84 -17.39
C PRO A 772 6.21 -15.29 -17.70
N GLY A 773 6.62 -15.81 -18.86
CA GLY A 773 6.26 -17.15 -19.31
C GLY A 773 6.06 -17.27 -20.82
N THR A 774 5.88 -18.49 -21.30
CA THR A 774 5.69 -18.78 -22.74
C THR A 774 4.20 -18.82 -23.08
N TYR A 775 3.80 -18.14 -24.15
CA TYR A 775 2.42 -18.06 -24.61
C TYR A 775 2.32 -18.37 -26.09
N ASN A 776 1.23 -19.03 -26.50
CA ASN A 776 0.99 -19.35 -27.89
C ASN A 776 -0.03 -18.39 -28.53
N VAL A 777 0.22 -18.07 -29.79
CA VAL A 777 -0.70 -17.40 -30.69
C VAL A 777 -1.00 -18.36 -31.83
N THR A 778 -2.29 -18.60 -32.08
CA THR A 778 -2.74 -19.48 -33.16
C THR A 778 -3.52 -18.69 -34.19
N ALA A 779 -3.29 -19.03 -35.45
CA ALA A 779 -4.01 -18.47 -36.59
C ALA A 779 -4.80 -19.56 -37.29
N THR A 780 -6.07 -19.29 -37.59
CA THR A 780 -6.92 -20.15 -38.40
C THR A 780 -7.40 -19.41 -39.64
N VAL A 781 -7.40 -20.08 -40.79
CA VAL A 781 -7.97 -19.59 -42.04
C VAL A 781 -9.13 -20.51 -42.41
N GLY A 782 -10.34 -19.95 -42.47
CA GLY A 782 -11.59 -20.71 -42.45
C GLY A 782 -11.78 -21.40 -41.10
N SER A 783 -11.78 -22.75 -41.10
CA SER A 783 -11.93 -23.60 -39.92
C SER A 783 -10.68 -24.40 -39.56
N GLU A 784 -9.56 -24.20 -40.28
CA GLU A 784 -8.33 -24.97 -40.08
C GLU A 784 -7.23 -24.11 -39.45
N PRO A 785 -6.46 -24.66 -38.48
CA PRO A 785 -5.25 -24.01 -37.98
C PRO A 785 -4.17 -24.03 -39.05
N VAL A 786 -3.62 -22.86 -39.35
CA VAL A 786 -2.61 -22.67 -40.41
C VAL A 786 -1.25 -22.25 -39.86
N ALA A 787 -1.19 -21.63 -38.68
CA ALA A 787 0.06 -21.28 -38.03
C ALA A 787 -0.10 -21.23 -36.50
N ASP A 788 0.97 -21.58 -35.79
CA ASP A 788 1.13 -21.41 -34.34
C ASP A 788 2.50 -20.77 -34.10
N ARG A 789 2.55 -19.75 -33.25
CA ARG A 789 3.78 -19.09 -32.82
C ARG A 789 3.76 -18.96 -31.31
N ALA A 790 4.78 -19.50 -30.66
CA ALA A 790 5.06 -19.24 -29.25
C ALA A 790 5.90 -17.96 -29.13
N TYR A 791 5.57 -17.09 -28.18
CA TYR A 791 6.40 -15.97 -27.75
C TYR A 791 6.64 -16.07 -26.24
N ARG A 792 7.81 -15.61 -25.78
CA ARG A 792 8.18 -15.67 -24.36
C ARG A 792 8.15 -14.28 -23.78
N VAL A 793 7.38 -14.07 -22.73
CA VAL A 793 7.47 -12.85 -21.94
C VAL A 793 8.65 -12.99 -20.99
N ALA A 794 9.67 -12.16 -21.17
CA ALA A 794 10.84 -12.12 -20.30
C ALA A 794 10.48 -11.66 -18.87
N GLY A 795 11.24 -12.12 -17.87
CA GLY A 795 11.17 -11.62 -16.50
C GLY A 795 11.57 -10.14 -16.47
N ASP A 796 10.82 -9.33 -15.72
CA ASP A 796 10.79 -7.87 -15.88
C ASP A 796 12.14 -7.21 -15.55
N GLU A 797 12.72 -6.61 -16.59
CA GLU A 797 13.93 -5.78 -16.63
C GLU A 797 13.91 -4.62 -15.61
N ARG A 798 12.74 -4.32 -15.03
CA ARG A 798 12.50 -3.23 -14.08
C ARG A 798 12.40 -3.69 -12.63
N ILE A 799 12.37 -4.98 -12.32
CA ILE A 799 12.42 -5.42 -10.90
C ILE A 799 13.68 -4.85 -10.24
N PRO A 800 14.87 -4.91 -10.86
CA PRO A 800 16.06 -4.29 -10.29
C PRO A 800 15.98 -2.75 -10.22
N ALA A 801 15.43 -2.06 -11.23
CA ALA A 801 15.22 -0.61 -11.21
C ALA A 801 14.22 -0.14 -10.14
N ALA A 802 13.11 -0.86 -9.98
CA ALA A 802 12.10 -0.60 -8.97
C ALA A 802 12.68 -0.86 -7.58
N VAL A 803 13.43 -1.95 -7.40
CA VAL A 803 14.19 -2.21 -6.18
C VAL A 803 15.19 -1.07 -5.89
N ALA A 804 15.89 -0.57 -6.90
CA ALA A 804 16.86 0.53 -6.78
C ALA A 804 16.22 1.83 -6.28
N THR A 805 15.09 2.20 -6.87
CA THR A 805 14.44 3.51 -6.65
C THR A 805 13.44 3.52 -5.51
N SER A 806 12.86 2.37 -5.19
CA SER A 806 11.75 2.26 -4.24
C SER A 806 11.91 1.14 -3.22
N GLY A 807 12.89 0.25 -3.38
CA GLY A 807 13.14 -0.86 -2.48
C GLY A 807 13.68 -0.37 -1.14
N ARG A 808 12.89 -0.53 -0.07
CA ARG A 808 13.32 -0.21 1.30
C ARG A 808 13.48 -1.48 2.12
N ARG A 809 14.65 -1.62 2.77
CA ARG A 809 14.93 -2.71 3.72
C ARG A 809 14.40 -2.34 5.11
N GLY A 810 13.97 -3.33 5.90
CA GLY A 810 13.73 -3.14 7.34
C GLY A 810 12.34 -2.64 7.72
N THR A 811 11.43 -2.41 6.76
CA THR A 811 10.14 -1.75 7.03
C THR A 811 8.97 -2.58 6.46
N SER A 812 7.95 -2.82 7.29
CA SER A 812 6.68 -3.43 6.84
C SER A 812 5.94 -2.47 5.88
N PRO A 813 5.22 -2.95 4.85
CA PRO A 813 4.39 -2.12 3.98
C PRO A 813 3.38 -1.22 4.70
N ILE A 814 2.78 -1.69 5.80
CA ILE A 814 1.94 -0.83 6.64
C ILE A 814 2.81 0.19 7.41
N GLY A 815 3.99 -0.22 7.88
CA GLY A 815 4.97 0.69 8.47
C GLY A 815 5.38 1.81 7.51
N GLU A 816 5.61 1.50 6.23
CA GLU A 816 5.91 2.47 5.19
C GLU A 816 4.71 3.40 4.93
N ALA A 817 3.50 2.85 4.81
CA ALA A 817 2.29 3.66 4.66
C ALA A 817 2.08 4.58 5.87
N ILE A 818 2.37 4.10 7.07
CA ILE A 818 2.30 4.91 8.30
C ILE A 818 3.41 5.97 8.32
N GLU A 819 4.64 5.63 7.92
CA GLU A 819 5.77 6.57 7.84
C GLU A 819 5.51 7.69 6.82
N VAL A 820 4.87 7.38 5.69
CA VAL A 820 4.53 8.40 4.69
C VAL A 820 3.30 9.22 5.13
N ALA A 821 2.29 8.61 5.75
CA ALA A 821 1.09 9.30 6.22
C ALA A 821 1.30 10.18 7.45
N PHE A 822 2.14 9.73 8.39
CA PHE A 822 2.33 10.33 9.70
C PHE A 822 3.77 10.81 9.95
N GLY A 823 4.61 10.80 8.92
CA GLY A 823 6.04 11.08 9.04
C GLY A 823 6.81 9.98 9.78
N ASN A 824 8.10 10.20 9.98
CA ASN A 824 8.94 9.26 10.74
C ASN A 824 8.46 9.19 12.21
N LEU A 825 7.57 8.24 12.52
CA LEU A 825 7.04 8.05 13.86
C LEU A 825 8.10 7.62 14.86
N GLN A 826 9.24 7.08 14.41
CA GLN A 826 10.38 6.80 15.28
C GLN A 826 11.00 8.11 15.78
N LEU A 827 11.08 9.15 14.95
CA LEU A 827 11.48 10.49 15.39
C LEU A 827 10.51 11.04 16.43
N VAL A 828 9.20 10.91 16.19
CA VAL A 828 8.17 11.34 17.14
C VAL A 828 8.30 10.58 18.46
N ALA A 829 8.44 9.25 18.41
CA ALA A 829 8.63 8.40 19.58
C ALA A 829 9.91 8.76 20.34
N VAL A 830 11.04 8.92 19.65
CA VAL A 830 12.32 9.33 20.26
C VAL A 830 12.21 10.70 20.90
N ALA A 831 11.59 11.67 20.23
CA ALA A 831 11.37 13.01 20.78
C ALA A 831 10.48 12.98 22.03
N LEU A 832 9.40 12.18 22.00
CA LEU A 832 8.51 11.99 23.15
C LEU A 832 9.19 11.26 24.30
N VAL A 833 10.01 10.25 24.02
CA VAL A 833 10.82 9.54 25.03
C VAL A 833 11.88 10.47 25.60
N ALA A 834 12.53 11.30 24.80
CA ALA A 834 13.49 12.28 25.27
C ALA A 834 12.82 13.34 26.17
N LEU A 835 11.63 13.83 25.80
CA LEU A 835 10.84 14.75 26.61
C LEU A 835 10.37 14.08 27.93
N ALA A 836 9.92 12.83 27.88
CA ALA A 836 9.54 12.05 29.06
C ALA A 836 10.76 11.77 29.95
N GLY A 837 11.92 11.48 29.37
CA GLY A 837 13.19 11.32 30.07
C GLY A 837 13.63 12.62 30.75
N ALA A 838 13.54 13.75 30.06
CA ALA A 838 13.80 15.06 30.65
C ALA A 838 12.84 15.38 31.81
N MET A 839 11.56 15.02 31.66
CA MET A 839 10.56 15.10 32.74
C MET A 839 10.94 14.23 33.94
N THR A 840 11.43 13.02 33.69
CA THR A 840 11.92 12.07 34.70
C THR A 840 13.07 12.65 35.50
N VAL A 841 14.11 13.12 34.81
CA VAL A 841 15.31 13.67 35.43
C VAL A 841 14.95 14.92 36.23
N GLY A 842 14.18 15.84 35.64
CA GLY A 842 13.75 17.08 36.29
C GLY A 842 12.92 16.82 37.56
N ALA A 843 11.96 15.90 37.50
CA ALA A 843 11.13 15.54 38.65
C ALA A 843 11.96 14.87 39.75
N THR A 844 12.81 13.90 39.40
CA THR A 844 13.63 13.15 40.36
C THR A 844 14.61 14.07 41.08
N THR A 845 15.31 14.93 40.35
CA THR A 845 16.22 15.94 40.92
C THR A 845 15.47 16.90 41.84
N ALA A 846 14.26 17.32 41.48
CA ALA A 846 13.43 18.18 42.34
C ALA A 846 13.04 17.50 43.65
N THR A 847 12.61 16.24 43.61
CA THR A 847 12.28 15.46 44.81
C THR A 847 13.51 15.21 45.69
N PHE A 848 14.65 14.87 45.11
CA PHE A 848 15.88 14.60 45.85
C PHE A 848 16.45 15.87 46.50
N ALA A 849 16.40 17.00 45.80
CA ALA A 849 16.78 18.28 46.35
C ALA A 849 15.86 18.70 47.52
N ALA A 850 14.56 18.42 47.41
CA ALA A 850 13.60 18.69 48.48
C ALA A 850 13.87 17.84 49.74
N THR A 851 14.11 16.53 49.60
CA THR A 851 14.37 15.63 50.74
C THR A 851 15.70 15.91 51.42
N VAL A 852 16.78 16.16 50.66
CA VAL A 852 18.09 16.52 51.22
C VAL A 852 18.02 17.86 51.96
N SER A 853 17.27 18.84 51.45
CA SER A 853 17.09 20.12 52.13
C SER A 853 16.32 20.00 53.45
N ALA A 854 15.35 19.10 53.53
CA ALA A 854 14.60 18.81 54.75
C ALA A 854 15.51 18.18 55.84
N CYS A 855 16.41 17.28 55.45
CA CYS A 855 17.41 16.70 56.35
C CYS A 855 18.47 17.72 56.83
N SER A 856 18.87 18.66 55.97
CA SER A 856 19.85 19.69 56.37
C SER A 856 19.33 20.63 57.47
N ARG A 857 18.01 20.89 57.49
CA ARG A 857 17.36 21.74 58.50
C ARG A 857 17.21 21.05 59.87
N SER A 858 17.21 19.72 59.94
CA SER A 858 17.19 18.99 61.21
C SER A 858 18.57 18.87 61.86
N ILE A 859 19.65 18.84 61.06
CA ILE A 859 21.02 18.72 61.59
C ILE A 859 21.52 20.06 62.17
N GLY A 860 21.06 21.20 61.63
CA GLY A 860 21.40 22.54 62.15
C GLY A 860 20.75 22.92 63.50
N ARG A 861 19.99 22.03 64.13
CA ARG A 861 19.41 22.23 65.49
C ARG A 861 20.03 21.32 66.57
N ALA A 862 21.07 20.57 66.22
CA ALA A 862 21.93 19.89 67.19
C ALA A 862 23.33 20.53 67.17
N CYS A 863 23.38 21.82 67.52
CA CYS A 863 24.52 22.55 68.06
C CYS A 863 23.97 23.70 68.90
#